data_AF-A0AA97NQP3-F1
#
_entry.id   AF-A0AA97NQP3-F1
#
_cell.length_a   1.000
_cell.length_b   1.000
_cell.length_c   1.000
_cell.angle_alpha   90.00
_cell.angle_beta   90.00
_cell.angle_gamma   90.00
#
_symmetry.space_group_name_H-M   'P 1'
#
loop_
_entity.id
_entity.type
_entity.pdbx_description
1 polymer ?
#
loop_
_entity_poly.entity_id
_entity_poly.type
_entity_poly.pdbx_seq_one_letter_code
_entity_poly.pdbx_strand_id
1 'polypeptide(L)'
;MSTPHSGEVYGRRLVPHVIDSIANRDPRRECFSIPRSSNPKDGWRAVSYGQYASAIDRLAHHVVKTSGAPHPKAFPTLAYVGENNAVYLIFVIAAVKAGYKALFVSPQNSEETQLHLFQLTDCHVIYHDAMFQRSVQAWLGKRHGMTANLLAPLDFWLADEGAVAHFPYVRTAEEAEREPFVVLHTSGSTGPPQPIVVQHGLIMLGDKLHRLPVWNGSEPAVRGLARSRRNLTPMPFFHAGGLYTFFGFHVYWEKPVAFAITDGPLTADFILQQLAHAPADVDSISLPPLVLEELSTTDRGCEALGRMKFVFFGGGNLNEAAGKRLLDRGVVLQNSFGSTEYGMLPFYWQTNPQEYQWLPIHSEVLGAEWRPVAGEDDVFELVIVRKDDPSSIQGVFYTFPTLDEWSSGDLFKKHPTLPDHWKYHGRCDDLIVLSNGERLNPTAVENALSGHPKVRSAIVVGTMRSQPAVLIEPASHPSGTEEKEALLDEIWPIVLKANSELASHARISRQLILITKSDKPFHRLANDAVHRVPSIKLYEPEVDELYREAEAGWKDAQCSLDLGSEERLLQSVCRLFQTLTYSTIIEPDTDFFSAGIDSDQVVNACRLLRSELRDKSKRINLQSITPKIIHAKPSARRLTAELWGQHIGSVNPVTTDAEASRAMSGLVAKYTQDLPEAPLIKKPAARTSQQTVVLTGSTGRLGAYLLDMLVADPAVAKILCLNRSRDGRARQQRLDASRGLRTDLTGVDFLHADLARPDLGLGVEGYAQILADADRVVHAQWPADSNLALAAFEPHVRA
;
A
#
# COMPACT_ATOMS: atom_id res chain seq x y z
N MET A 1 32.31 11.19 -17.72
CA MET A 1 31.10 11.90 -18.19
C MET A 1 31.30 12.17 -19.66
N SER A 2 30.41 11.70 -20.53
CA SER A 2 30.39 12.18 -21.91
C SER A 2 29.76 13.56 -21.87
N THR A 3 30.53 14.62 -22.09
CA THR A 3 29.96 15.92 -22.45
C THR A 3 29.04 15.73 -23.65
N PRO A 4 27.84 16.34 -23.67
CA PRO A 4 27.01 16.30 -24.87
C PRO A 4 27.86 16.71 -26.07
N HIS A 5 27.83 15.88 -27.11
CA HIS A 5 28.50 16.24 -28.35
C HIS A 5 27.83 17.52 -28.86
N SER A 6 28.65 18.46 -29.36
CA SER A 6 28.19 19.78 -29.79
C SER A 6 26.95 19.66 -30.71
N GLY A 7 25.78 20.04 -30.19
CA GLY A 7 24.51 20.07 -30.93
C GLY A 7 23.39 19.11 -30.46
N GLU A 8 23.66 18.12 -29.58
CA GLU A 8 22.59 17.24 -29.09
C GLU A 8 21.73 17.91 -27.99
N VAL A 9 20.43 18.05 -28.23
CA VAL A 9 19.46 18.60 -27.28
C VAL A 9 18.77 17.45 -26.53
N TYR A 10 19.13 17.23 -25.26
CA TYR A 10 18.48 16.24 -24.40
C TYR A 10 16.99 16.52 -24.20
N GLY A 11 16.21 15.45 -24.05
CA GLY A 11 14.76 15.45 -23.89
C GLY A 11 13.98 15.42 -25.21
N ARG A 12 14.67 15.31 -26.35
CA ARG A 12 14.09 15.29 -27.71
C ARG A 12 14.72 14.22 -28.60
N ARG A 13 15.48 13.27 -28.05
CA ARG A 13 16.08 12.18 -28.83
C ARG A 13 15.14 10.99 -28.88
N LEU A 14 14.92 10.41 -30.07
CA LEU A 14 14.18 9.16 -30.22
C LEU A 14 15.13 7.96 -30.14
N VAL A 15 14.71 6.89 -29.48
CA VAL A 15 15.51 5.66 -29.34
C VAL A 15 16.11 5.15 -30.66
N PRO A 16 15.33 5.00 -31.77
CA PRO A 16 15.92 4.55 -33.04
C PRO A 16 17.05 5.46 -33.54
N HIS A 17 16.90 6.79 -33.38
CA HIS A 17 17.93 7.75 -33.79
C HIS A 17 19.19 7.67 -32.93
N VAL A 18 19.05 7.45 -31.62
CA VAL A 18 20.21 7.28 -30.73
C VAL A 18 20.99 6.03 -31.13
N ILE A 19 20.30 4.91 -31.38
CA ILE A 19 20.92 3.66 -31.82
C ILE A 19 21.65 3.85 -33.15
N ASP A 20 20.96 4.38 -34.17
CA ASP A 20 21.52 4.58 -35.51
C ASP A 20 22.68 5.59 -35.49
N SER A 21 22.58 6.68 -34.71
CA SER A 21 23.63 7.69 -34.60
C SER A 21 24.90 7.11 -33.97
N ILE A 22 24.78 6.35 -32.87
CA ILE A 22 25.93 5.69 -32.24
C ILE A 22 26.52 4.63 -33.18
N ALA A 23 25.68 3.81 -33.83
CA ALA A 23 26.15 2.81 -34.78
C ALA A 23 26.91 3.42 -35.97
N ASN A 24 26.48 4.58 -36.46
CA ASN A 24 27.16 5.29 -37.55
C ASN A 24 28.47 5.96 -37.09
N ARG A 25 28.49 6.52 -35.88
CA ARG A 25 29.65 7.25 -35.33
C ARG A 25 30.74 6.33 -34.79
N ASP A 26 30.34 5.29 -34.07
CA ASP A 26 31.21 4.33 -33.39
C ASP A 26 30.59 2.92 -33.43
N PRO A 27 30.59 2.26 -34.61
CA PRO A 27 29.92 0.97 -34.81
C PRO A 27 30.47 -0.15 -33.92
N ARG A 28 31.70 -0.03 -33.42
CA ARG A 28 32.35 -1.05 -32.58
C ARG A 28 32.09 -0.83 -31.10
N ARG A 29 31.50 0.30 -30.71
CA ARG A 29 31.14 0.56 -29.33
C ARG A 29 30.21 -0.52 -28.82
N GLU A 30 30.51 -1.05 -27.64
CA GLU A 30 29.64 -2.03 -27.00
C GLU A 30 28.31 -1.41 -26.58
N CYS A 31 27.21 -2.09 -26.91
CA CYS A 31 25.86 -1.74 -26.49
C CYS A 31 25.44 -2.58 -25.27
N PHE A 32 25.60 -3.90 -25.37
CA PHE A 32 25.30 -4.85 -24.30
C PHE A 32 26.12 -6.13 -24.46
N SER A 33 26.16 -6.96 -23.42
CA SER A 33 26.79 -8.27 -23.41
C SER A 33 25.73 -9.36 -23.16
N ILE A 34 25.75 -10.40 -23.98
CA ILE A 34 24.87 -11.57 -23.87
C ILE A 34 25.65 -12.79 -23.37
N PRO A 35 25.05 -13.71 -22.61
CA PRO A 35 25.71 -14.95 -22.23
C PRO A 35 26.01 -15.79 -23.48
N ARG A 36 27.12 -16.55 -23.45
CA ARG A 36 27.49 -17.47 -24.55
C ARG A 36 26.68 -18.76 -24.55
N SER A 37 26.16 -19.15 -23.40
CA SER A 37 25.32 -20.33 -23.20
C SER A 37 24.55 -20.19 -21.88
N SER A 38 23.73 -21.20 -21.56
CA SER A 38 23.07 -21.39 -20.26
C SER A 38 24.04 -21.61 -19.08
N ASN A 39 25.33 -21.82 -19.35
CA ASN A 39 26.35 -22.07 -18.34
C ASN A 39 27.16 -20.78 -18.08
N PRO A 40 27.07 -20.19 -16.86
CA PRO A 40 27.82 -18.97 -16.52
C PRO A 40 29.32 -19.07 -16.80
N LYS A 41 29.92 -20.26 -16.69
CA LYS A 41 31.37 -20.48 -16.91
C LYS A 41 31.83 -20.19 -18.33
N ASP A 42 30.93 -20.28 -19.30
CA ASP A 42 31.26 -20.01 -20.69
C ASP A 42 31.40 -18.50 -20.93
N GLY A 43 30.92 -17.67 -20.00
CA GLY A 43 31.10 -16.22 -20.00
C GLY A 43 30.15 -15.48 -20.94
N TRP A 44 30.46 -14.20 -21.16
CA TRP A 44 29.65 -13.29 -21.96
C TRP A 44 30.35 -12.89 -23.26
N ARG A 45 29.55 -12.48 -24.24
CA ARG A 45 29.99 -11.92 -25.52
C ARG A 45 29.41 -10.52 -25.67
N ALA A 46 30.29 -9.55 -25.94
CA ALA A 46 29.90 -8.19 -26.27
C ALA A 46 29.18 -8.13 -27.62
N VAL A 47 28.14 -7.31 -27.69
CA VAL A 47 27.39 -6.94 -28.89
C VAL A 47 27.55 -5.45 -29.09
N SER A 48 28.07 -5.08 -30.25
CA SER A 48 28.30 -3.68 -30.61
C SER A 48 27.05 -2.97 -31.11
N TYR A 49 27.02 -1.63 -31.08
CA TYR A 49 25.94 -0.84 -31.67
C TYR A 49 25.79 -1.12 -33.18
N GLY A 50 26.88 -1.37 -33.91
CA GLY A 50 26.83 -1.73 -35.32
C GLY A 50 26.13 -3.08 -35.57
N GLN A 51 26.43 -4.09 -34.75
CA GLN A 51 25.73 -5.38 -34.80
C GLN A 51 24.25 -5.24 -34.42
N TYR A 52 23.95 -4.46 -33.36
CA TYR A 52 22.59 -4.24 -32.91
C TYR A 52 21.74 -3.51 -33.97
N ALA A 53 22.25 -2.42 -34.55
CA ALA A 53 21.57 -1.69 -35.62
C ALA A 53 21.36 -2.54 -36.88
N SER A 54 22.37 -3.33 -37.28
CA SER A 54 22.25 -4.25 -38.41
C SER A 54 21.20 -5.32 -38.17
N ALA A 55 21.12 -5.86 -36.94
CA ALA A 55 20.10 -6.84 -36.55
C ALA A 55 18.69 -6.24 -36.60
N ILE A 56 18.52 -4.99 -36.14
CA ILE A 56 17.27 -4.23 -36.23
C ILE A 56 16.85 -4.07 -37.69
N ASP A 57 17.77 -3.64 -38.55
CA ASP A 57 17.45 -3.40 -39.96
C ASP A 57 17.10 -4.71 -40.69
N ARG A 58 17.81 -5.82 -40.42
CA ARG A 58 17.45 -7.15 -40.95
C ARG A 58 16.04 -7.56 -40.53
N LEU A 59 15.72 -7.40 -39.25
CA LEU A 59 14.42 -7.78 -38.73
C LEU A 59 13.30 -6.86 -39.23
N ALA A 60 13.57 -5.56 -39.42
CA ALA A 60 12.61 -4.62 -40.01
C ALA A 60 12.26 -5.00 -41.45
N HIS A 61 13.27 -5.32 -42.28
CA HIS A 61 13.05 -5.85 -43.63
C HIS A 61 12.28 -7.19 -43.61
N HIS A 62 12.60 -8.07 -42.66
CA HIS A 62 11.88 -9.33 -42.49
C HIS A 62 10.41 -9.10 -42.15
N VAL A 63 10.12 -8.24 -41.17
CA VAL A 63 8.74 -7.89 -40.77
C VAL A 63 7.94 -7.33 -41.94
N VAL A 64 8.51 -6.41 -42.74
CA VAL A 64 7.83 -5.88 -43.93
C VAL A 64 7.59 -6.98 -44.97
N LYS A 65 8.53 -7.90 -45.15
CA LYS A 65 8.41 -9.02 -46.08
C LYS A 65 7.30 -10.01 -45.68
N THR A 66 7.15 -10.31 -44.39
CA THR A 66 6.22 -11.32 -43.88
C THR A 66 4.86 -10.76 -43.48
N SER A 67 4.79 -9.49 -43.06
CA SER A 67 3.55 -8.84 -42.58
C SER A 67 3.06 -7.70 -43.48
N GLY A 68 3.83 -7.31 -44.51
CA GLY A 68 3.52 -6.20 -45.40
C GLY A 68 4.00 -4.85 -44.88
N ALA A 69 3.80 -3.80 -45.67
CA ALA A 69 3.98 -2.43 -45.22
C ALA A 69 2.62 -1.87 -44.74
N PRO A 70 2.51 -1.37 -43.49
CA PRO A 70 1.26 -0.86 -42.98
C PRO A 70 0.94 0.52 -43.58
N HIS A 71 -0.33 0.91 -43.55
CA HIS A 71 -0.70 2.27 -43.90
C HIS A 71 -0.05 3.28 -42.94
N PRO A 72 0.36 4.47 -43.43
CA PRO A 72 0.93 5.50 -42.58
C PRO A 72 0.05 5.81 -41.37
N LYS A 73 0.66 5.85 -40.17
CA LYS A 73 0.01 6.11 -38.88
C LYS A 73 -1.00 5.04 -38.41
N ALA A 74 -1.08 3.87 -39.05
CA ALA A 74 -1.99 2.81 -38.62
C ALA A 74 -1.49 2.00 -37.42
N PHE A 75 -0.17 1.81 -37.29
CA PHE A 75 0.49 1.04 -36.21
C PHE A 75 -0.21 -0.29 -35.84
N PRO A 76 -0.43 -1.21 -36.80
CA PRO A 76 -1.00 -2.52 -36.50
C PRO A 76 -0.12 -3.30 -35.50
N THR A 77 -0.75 -4.18 -34.74
CA THR A 77 -0.11 -4.90 -33.64
C THR A 77 0.58 -6.17 -34.14
N LEU A 78 1.86 -6.34 -33.78
CA LEU A 78 2.60 -7.60 -33.93
C LEU A 78 2.94 -8.15 -32.55
N ALA A 79 2.40 -9.32 -32.19
CA ALA A 79 2.79 -9.98 -30.96
C ALA A 79 4.18 -10.63 -31.09
N TYR A 80 4.95 -10.65 -30.00
CA TYR A 80 6.16 -11.46 -29.90
C TYR A 80 6.21 -12.21 -28.56
N VAL A 81 6.53 -13.51 -28.62
CA VAL A 81 6.82 -14.36 -27.46
C VAL A 81 8.09 -15.17 -27.71
N GLY A 82 9.05 -15.08 -26.80
CA GLY A 82 10.33 -15.76 -26.95
C GLY A 82 11.09 -15.88 -25.65
N GLU A 83 12.21 -16.57 -25.71
CA GLU A 83 13.22 -16.59 -24.67
C GLU A 83 13.61 -15.16 -24.29
N ASN A 84 13.84 -14.93 -23.00
CA ASN A 84 14.21 -13.62 -22.50
C ASN A 84 15.65 -13.22 -22.91
N ASN A 85 15.80 -12.73 -24.14
CA ASN A 85 17.07 -12.32 -24.71
C ASN A 85 16.92 -11.04 -25.57
N ALA A 86 18.00 -10.64 -26.25
CA ALA A 86 18.05 -9.39 -27.01
C ALA A 86 17.07 -9.32 -28.20
N VAL A 87 16.45 -10.44 -28.62
CA VAL A 87 15.46 -10.43 -29.72
C VAL A 87 14.28 -9.52 -29.37
N TYR A 88 13.84 -9.45 -28.11
CA TYR A 88 12.83 -8.47 -27.68
C TYR A 88 13.25 -7.02 -28.01
N LEU A 89 14.51 -6.68 -27.73
CA LEU A 89 15.06 -5.34 -27.93
C LEU A 89 15.28 -5.02 -29.41
N ILE A 90 15.59 -6.03 -30.23
CA ILE A 90 15.68 -5.89 -31.69
C ILE A 90 14.27 -5.73 -32.28
N PHE A 91 13.32 -6.56 -31.84
CA PHE A 91 11.95 -6.64 -32.35
C PHE A 91 11.17 -5.35 -32.17
N VAL A 92 11.22 -4.73 -30.99
CA VAL A 92 10.48 -3.48 -30.76
C VAL A 92 10.95 -2.36 -31.69
N ILE A 93 12.27 -2.19 -31.88
CA ILE A 93 12.79 -1.15 -32.76
C ILE A 93 12.53 -1.50 -34.23
N ALA A 94 12.67 -2.77 -34.63
CA ALA A 94 12.33 -3.22 -35.98
C ALA A 94 10.85 -2.97 -36.31
N ALA A 95 9.94 -3.28 -35.39
CA ALA A 95 8.51 -3.01 -35.54
C ALA A 95 8.22 -1.51 -35.66
N VAL A 96 8.81 -0.69 -34.78
CA VAL A 96 8.70 0.78 -34.82
C VAL A 96 9.19 1.33 -36.17
N LYS A 97 10.37 0.90 -36.64
CA LYS A 97 10.92 1.30 -37.94
C LYS A 97 9.98 0.89 -39.09
N ALA A 98 9.41 -0.31 -39.04
CA ALA A 98 8.48 -0.84 -40.03
C ALA A 98 7.05 -0.25 -39.95
N GLY A 99 6.74 0.63 -38.99
CA GLY A 99 5.43 1.26 -38.82
C GLY A 99 4.39 0.40 -38.09
N TYR A 100 4.84 -0.59 -37.32
CA TYR A 100 4.03 -1.44 -36.45
C TYR A 100 4.22 -1.07 -34.97
N LYS A 101 3.35 -1.58 -34.10
CA LYS A 101 3.61 -1.63 -32.64
C LYS A 101 3.79 -3.07 -32.20
N ALA A 102 4.84 -3.33 -31.42
CA ALA A 102 5.08 -4.65 -30.86
C ALA A 102 4.21 -4.87 -29.61
N LEU A 103 3.57 -6.03 -29.48
CA LEU A 103 2.93 -6.49 -28.25
C LEU A 103 3.79 -7.58 -27.61
N PHE A 104 4.30 -7.33 -26.41
CA PHE A 104 5.02 -8.36 -25.66
C PHE A 104 4.10 -9.06 -24.70
N VAL A 105 4.00 -10.37 -24.88
CA VAL A 105 3.09 -11.22 -24.13
C VAL A 105 3.89 -12.05 -23.14
N SER A 106 3.35 -12.23 -21.94
CA SER A 106 4.02 -13.04 -20.94
C SER A 106 3.85 -14.51 -21.31
N PRO A 107 4.93 -15.31 -21.39
CA PRO A 107 4.82 -16.74 -21.65
C PRO A 107 4.11 -17.49 -20.50
N GLN A 108 3.93 -16.84 -19.35
CA GLN A 108 3.28 -17.41 -18.17
C GLN A 108 1.76 -17.17 -18.15
N ASN A 109 1.23 -16.41 -19.11
CA ASN A 109 -0.21 -16.17 -19.18
C ASN A 109 -0.97 -17.46 -19.45
N SER A 110 -2.17 -17.57 -18.86
CA SER A 110 -3.12 -18.61 -19.28
C SER A 110 -3.52 -18.41 -20.74
N GLU A 111 -3.93 -19.48 -21.41
CA GLU A 111 -4.40 -19.40 -22.79
C GLU A 111 -5.58 -18.43 -22.95
N GLU A 112 -6.53 -18.43 -22.02
CA GLU A 112 -7.68 -17.51 -22.04
C GLU A 112 -7.24 -16.05 -21.94
N THR A 113 -6.37 -15.76 -20.98
CA THR A 113 -5.75 -14.44 -20.81
C THR A 113 -5.05 -14.00 -22.09
N GLN A 114 -4.33 -14.92 -22.73
CA GLN A 114 -3.55 -14.62 -23.93
C GLN A 114 -4.45 -14.30 -25.13
N LEU A 115 -5.50 -15.08 -25.34
CA LEU A 115 -6.50 -14.84 -26.38
C LEU A 115 -7.25 -13.53 -26.17
N HIS A 116 -7.59 -13.21 -24.91
CA HIS A 116 -8.20 -11.94 -24.54
C HIS A 116 -7.29 -10.75 -24.85
N LEU A 117 -6.00 -10.83 -24.53
CA LEU A 117 -5.02 -9.80 -24.87
C LEU A 117 -4.89 -9.59 -26.38
N PHE A 118 -4.88 -10.66 -27.18
CA PHE A 118 -4.87 -10.53 -28.64
C PHE A 118 -6.14 -9.84 -29.16
N GLN A 119 -7.29 -10.07 -28.52
CA GLN A 119 -8.54 -9.40 -28.87
C GLN A 119 -8.51 -7.91 -28.54
N LEU A 120 -8.13 -7.55 -27.31
CA LEU A 120 -8.08 -6.14 -26.87
C LEU A 120 -7.11 -5.28 -27.68
N THR A 121 -6.09 -5.90 -28.27
CA THR A 121 -5.04 -5.22 -29.03
C THR A 121 -5.19 -5.33 -30.54
N ASP A 122 -6.29 -5.92 -31.02
CA ASP A 122 -6.54 -6.19 -32.44
C ASP A 122 -5.35 -6.90 -33.13
N CYS A 123 -4.78 -7.88 -32.44
CA CYS A 123 -3.59 -8.58 -32.88
C CYS A 123 -3.95 -9.78 -33.77
N HIS A 124 -3.37 -9.81 -34.98
CA HIS A 124 -3.59 -10.84 -36.00
C HIS A 124 -2.31 -11.55 -36.46
N VAL A 125 -1.13 -11.11 -36.00
CA VAL A 125 0.15 -11.73 -36.34
C VAL A 125 0.97 -11.90 -35.08
N ILE A 126 1.50 -13.10 -34.85
CA ILE A 126 2.46 -13.39 -33.79
C ILE A 126 3.78 -13.88 -34.35
N TYR A 127 4.86 -13.33 -33.82
CA TYR A 127 6.20 -13.86 -33.98
C TYR A 127 6.56 -14.66 -32.74
N HIS A 128 7.26 -15.76 -32.92
CA HIS A 128 7.70 -16.56 -31.78
C HIS A 128 9.01 -17.27 -32.08
N ASP A 129 9.71 -17.69 -31.02
CA ASP A 129 10.82 -18.61 -31.16
C ASP A 129 10.35 -20.08 -31.28
N ALA A 130 11.28 -21.00 -31.45
CA ALA A 130 10.94 -22.42 -31.57
C ALA A 130 10.36 -23.04 -30.29
N MET A 131 10.73 -22.56 -29.09
CA MET A 131 10.27 -23.16 -27.83
C MET A 131 8.79 -22.87 -27.56
N PHE A 132 8.25 -21.74 -28.05
CA PHE A 132 6.83 -21.41 -27.89
C PHE A 132 5.92 -21.94 -29.01
N GLN A 133 6.44 -22.69 -29.99
CA GLN A 133 5.67 -23.22 -31.12
C GLN A 133 4.39 -23.93 -30.67
N ARG A 134 4.46 -24.81 -29.65
CA ARG A 134 3.31 -25.57 -29.18
C ARG A 134 2.20 -24.66 -28.62
N SER A 135 2.58 -23.71 -27.77
CA SER A 135 1.64 -22.75 -27.18
C SER A 135 0.98 -21.89 -28.25
N VAL A 136 1.76 -21.39 -29.22
CA VAL A 136 1.25 -20.59 -30.33
C VAL A 136 0.26 -21.37 -31.18
N GLN A 137 0.55 -22.63 -31.53
CA GLN A 137 -0.40 -23.45 -32.31
C GLN A 137 -1.73 -23.66 -31.58
N ALA A 138 -1.70 -23.82 -30.25
CA ALA A 138 -2.93 -23.90 -29.46
C ALA A 138 -3.77 -22.61 -29.58
N TRP A 139 -3.13 -21.44 -29.48
CA TRP A 139 -3.80 -20.15 -29.62
C TRP A 139 -4.38 -19.94 -31.03
N LEU A 140 -3.63 -20.29 -32.08
CA LEU A 140 -4.10 -20.21 -33.46
C LEU A 140 -5.33 -21.09 -33.71
N GLY A 141 -5.37 -22.27 -33.08
CA GLY A 141 -6.53 -23.18 -33.17
C GLY A 141 -7.82 -22.57 -32.61
N LYS A 142 -7.72 -21.62 -31.68
CA LYS A 142 -8.87 -20.94 -31.04
C LYS A 142 -9.17 -19.56 -31.61
N ARG A 143 -8.18 -18.89 -32.24
CA ARG A 143 -8.33 -17.56 -32.85
C ARG A 143 -8.15 -17.62 -34.35
N HIS A 144 -9.25 -17.93 -35.04
CA HIS A 144 -9.27 -18.00 -36.51
C HIS A 144 -8.82 -16.68 -37.15
N GLY A 145 -8.00 -16.77 -38.20
CA GLY A 145 -7.47 -15.61 -38.94
C GLY A 145 -6.19 -15.00 -38.37
N MET A 146 -5.72 -15.45 -37.20
CA MET A 146 -4.39 -15.09 -36.71
C MET A 146 -3.32 -15.94 -37.43
N THR A 147 -2.16 -15.35 -37.70
CA THR A 147 -1.02 -16.03 -38.35
C THR A 147 0.20 -16.00 -37.44
N ALA A 148 1.10 -16.98 -37.60
CA ALA A 148 2.34 -17.07 -36.85
C ALA A 148 3.57 -17.11 -37.76
N ASN A 149 4.64 -16.46 -37.32
CA ASN A 149 5.95 -16.46 -37.96
C ASN A 149 7.01 -16.94 -36.97
N LEU A 150 7.72 -18.01 -37.31
CA LEU A 150 8.86 -18.48 -36.54
C LEU A 150 10.05 -17.55 -36.79
N LEU A 151 10.58 -16.93 -35.73
CA LEU A 151 11.82 -16.16 -35.79
C LEU A 151 13.04 -17.05 -35.61
N ALA A 152 14.09 -16.71 -36.34
CA ALA A 152 15.40 -17.31 -36.15
C ALA A 152 15.97 -16.94 -34.76
N PRO A 153 16.86 -17.77 -34.18
CA PRO A 153 17.52 -17.48 -32.91
C PRO A 153 18.33 -16.18 -32.92
N LEU A 154 18.66 -15.66 -31.74
CA LEU A 154 19.38 -14.39 -31.59
C LEU A 154 20.69 -14.32 -32.41
N ASP A 155 21.47 -15.41 -32.43
CA ASP A 155 22.75 -15.46 -33.14
C ASP A 155 22.61 -15.25 -34.66
N PHE A 156 21.48 -15.65 -35.25
CA PHE A 156 21.20 -15.39 -36.67
C PHE A 156 21.08 -13.89 -36.94
N TRP A 157 20.34 -13.17 -36.09
CA TRP A 157 20.14 -11.74 -36.26
C TRP A 157 21.41 -10.93 -36.00
N LEU A 158 22.25 -11.38 -35.07
CA LEU A 158 23.53 -10.76 -34.72
C LEU A 158 24.71 -11.20 -35.60
N ALA A 159 24.52 -12.12 -36.55
CA ALA A 159 25.59 -12.64 -37.39
C ALA A 159 26.26 -11.52 -38.21
N ASP A 160 27.58 -11.55 -38.37
CA ASP A 160 28.30 -10.54 -39.17
C ASP A 160 28.36 -10.95 -40.66
N GLU A 161 27.21 -11.32 -41.23
CA GLU A 161 27.09 -11.76 -42.61
C GLU A 161 26.58 -10.62 -43.50
N GLY A 162 27.52 -9.92 -44.13
CA GLY A 162 27.28 -8.94 -45.20
C GLY A 162 26.66 -7.61 -44.76
N ALA A 163 26.84 -6.59 -45.60
CA ALA A 163 26.20 -5.29 -45.39
C ALA A 163 24.67 -5.43 -45.54
N VAL A 164 23.93 -4.98 -44.53
CA VAL A 164 22.46 -4.92 -44.55
C VAL A 164 22.05 -3.55 -45.05
N ALA A 165 21.05 -3.50 -45.94
CA ALA A 165 20.48 -2.23 -46.37
C ALA A 165 19.83 -1.53 -45.18
N HIS A 166 20.24 -0.29 -44.91
CA HIS A 166 19.70 0.48 -43.79
C HIS A 166 18.17 0.64 -43.90
N PHE A 167 17.45 0.43 -42.80
CA PHE A 167 16.02 0.69 -42.71
C PHE A 167 15.81 2.07 -42.03
N PRO A 168 15.41 3.11 -42.78
CA PRO A 168 15.38 4.47 -42.24
C PRO A 168 14.18 4.70 -41.30
N TYR A 169 14.41 5.43 -40.21
CA TYR A 169 13.36 5.98 -39.35
C TYR A 169 13.42 7.50 -39.34
N VAL A 170 12.52 8.14 -40.11
CA VAL A 170 12.60 9.57 -40.46
C VAL A 170 11.71 10.48 -39.61
N ARG A 171 11.05 9.94 -38.57
CA ARG A 171 10.17 10.73 -37.69
C ARG A 171 10.98 11.68 -36.80
N THR A 172 10.51 12.90 -36.64
CA THR A 172 10.99 13.82 -35.60
C THR A 172 10.41 13.45 -34.23
N ALA A 173 11.02 13.97 -33.16
CA ALA A 173 10.52 13.75 -31.81
C ALA A 173 9.08 14.21 -31.64
N GLU A 174 8.74 15.39 -32.18
CA GLU A 174 7.40 15.97 -32.10
C GLU A 174 6.36 15.14 -32.85
N GLU A 175 6.74 14.52 -33.97
CA GLU A 175 5.85 13.63 -34.71
C GLU A 175 5.63 12.29 -33.99
N ALA A 176 6.69 11.71 -33.43
CA ALA A 176 6.66 10.37 -32.87
C ALA A 176 6.25 10.32 -31.40
N GLU A 177 6.35 11.42 -30.63
CA GLU A 177 6.17 11.42 -29.17
C GLU A 177 4.86 10.75 -28.72
N ARG A 178 3.78 10.94 -29.48
CA ARG A 178 2.46 10.34 -29.24
C ARG A 178 2.17 9.07 -30.04
N GLU A 179 3.11 8.65 -30.91
CA GLU A 179 3.02 7.39 -31.63
C GLU A 179 3.32 6.20 -30.67
N PRO A 180 2.75 5.01 -30.91
CA PRO A 180 3.04 3.81 -30.12
C PRO A 180 4.50 3.36 -30.26
N PHE A 181 5.14 3.03 -29.14
CA PHE A 181 6.45 2.39 -29.09
C PHE A 181 6.31 0.87 -28.89
N VAL A 182 5.55 0.47 -27.87
CA VAL A 182 5.31 -0.94 -27.52
C VAL A 182 3.96 -1.07 -26.82
N VAL A 183 3.38 -2.26 -26.83
CA VAL A 183 2.25 -2.62 -25.99
C VAL A 183 2.74 -3.62 -24.96
N LEU A 184 2.60 -3.25 -23.69
CA LEU A 184 2.82 -4.12 -22.54
C LEU A 184 1.47 -4.46 -21.92
N HIS A 185 1.42 -5.35 -20.95
CA HIS A 185 0.20 -5.61 -20.19
C HIS A 185 0.50 -5.67 -18.70
N THR A 186 -0.48 -5.24 -17.89
CA THR A 186 -0.40 -5.36 -16.45
C THR A 186 -0.81 -6.76 -16.03
N SER A 187 -0.16 -7.29 -14.99
CA SER A 187 -0.38 -8.64 -14.49
C SER A 187 -1.74 -8.85 -13.81
N GLY A 188 -2.62 -7.82 -13.80
CA GLY A 188 -4.01 -7.95 -13.40
C GLY A 188 -4.25 -8.10 -11.90
N SER A 189 -3.53 -7.36 -11.03
CA SER A 189 -3.73 -7.41 -9.57
C SER A 189 -5.18 -7.14 -9.15
N THR A 190 -5.91 -6.31 -9.90
CA THR A 190 -7.30 -5.88 -9.64
C THR A 190 -8.33 -6.36 -10.68
N GLY A 191 -7.93 -7.20 -11.65
CA GLY A 191 -8.80 -7.65 -12.74
C GLY A 191 -8.07 -8.38 -13.88
N PRO A 192 -8.74 -8.70 -15.00
CA PRO A 192 -8.08 -9.32 -16.15
C PRO A 192 -6.98 -8.41 -16.72
N PRO A 193 -5.81 -8.97 -17.14
CA PRO A 193 -4.70 -8.20 -17.70
C PRO A 193 -5.12 -7.18 -18.75
N GLN A 194 -4.72 -5.92 -18.54
CA GLN A 194 -5.04 -4.81 -19.43
C GLN A 194 -3.81 -4.43 -20.27
N PRO A 195 -3.95 -4.29 -21.60
CA PRO A 195 -2.86 -3.80 -22.44
C PRO A 195 -2.66 -2.29 -22.23
N ILE A 196 -1.40 -1.89 -22.08
CA ILE A 196 -0.96 -0.49 -22.03
C ILE A 196 -0.17 -0.21 -23.31
N VAL A 197 -0.72 0.69 -24.14
CA VAL A 197 -0.01 1.21 -25.31
C VAL A 197 0.97 2.28 -24.82
N VAL A 198 2.23 1.90 -24.74
CA VAL A 198 3.33 2.79 -24.35
C VAL A 198 3.71 3.65 -25.55
N GLN A 199 3.65 4.97 -25.38
CA GLN A 199 4.06 5.92 -26.41
C GLN A 199 5.55 6.24 -26.33
N HIS A 200 6.14 6.73 -27.43
CA HIS A 200 7.55 7.15 -27.45
C HIS A 200 7.88 8.17 -26.35
N GLY A 201 6.98 9.12 -26.09
CA GLY A 201 7.17 10.17 -25.07
C GLY A 201 7.42 9.63 -23.67
N LEU A 202 6.80 8.49 -23.31
CA LEU A 202 7.05 7.83 -22.02
C LEU A 202 8.50 7.32 -21.93
N ILE A 203 9.02 6.74 -23.01
CA ILE A 203 10.41 6.25 -23.05
C ILE A 203 11.40 7.42 -23.10
N MET A 204 11.06 8.49 -23.82
CA MET A 204 11.86 9.72 -23.91
C MET A 204 12.05 10.42 -22.55
N LEU A 205 11.28 10.08 -21.52
CA LEU A 205 11.55 10.56 -20.17
C LEU A 205 12.98 10.24 -19.73
N GLY A 206 13.49 9.05 -20.06
CA GLY A 206 14.87 8.65 -19.77
C GLY A 206 15.91 9.61 -20.35
N ASP A 207 15.61 10.20 -21.50
CA ASP A 207 16.40 11.28 -22.11
C ASP A 207 16.23 12.59 -21.34
N LYS A 208 14.98 12.97 -21.01
CA LYS A 208 14.67 14.17 -20.21
C LYS A 208 15.37 14.16 -18.84
N LEU A 209 15.62 12.99 -18.24
CA LEU A 209 16.32 12.89 -16.95
C LEU A 209 17.75 13.47 -16.98
N HIS A 210 18.41 13.59 -18.14
CA HIS A 210 19.69 14.29 -18.25
C HIS A 210 19.62 15.74 -17.77
N ARG A 211 18.44 16.38 -17.93
CA ARG A 211 18.18 17.78 -17.63
C ARG A 211 17.78 18.05 -16.19
N LEU A 212 17.55 17.02 -15.38
CA LEU A 212 17.15 17.22 -13.99
C LEU A 212 18.26 17.94 -13.21
N PRO A 213 17.94 18.99 -12.43
CA PRO A 213 18.94 19.70 -11.66
C PRO A 213 19.45 18.84 -10.50
N VAL A 214 20.54 19.27 -9.85
CA VAL A 214 20.83 18.83 -8.47
C VAL A 214 19.79 19.50 -7.57
N TRP A 215 19.27 18.78 -6.60
CA TRP A 215 18.26 19.27 -5.68
C TRP A 215 18.57 18.82 -4.25
N ASN A 216 18.50 19.75 -3.29
CA ASN A 216 18.85 19.52 -1.88
C ASN A 216 20.20 18.81 -1.68
N GLY A 217 21.22 19.20 -2.46
CA GLY A 217 22.56 18.62 -2.40
C GLY A 217 22.69 17.21 -2.98
N SER A 218 21.60 16.63 -3.50
CA SER A 218 21.57 15.30 -4.11
C SER A 218 21.39 15.38 -5.62
N GLU A 219 22.09 14.53 -6.36
CA GLU A 219 21.88 14.40 -7.79
C GLU A 219 20.70 13.47 -8.11
N PRO A 220 20.07 13.61 -9.30
CA PRO A 220 19.09 12.65 -9.77
C PRO A 220 19.68 11.24 -9.75
N ALA A 221 18.92 10.25 -9.26
CA ALA A 221 19.46 8.92 -9.03
C ALA A 221 20.06 8.29 -10.29
N VAL A 222 19.48 8.58 -11.46
CA VAL A 222 19.99 8.13 -12.76
C VAL A 222 21.46 8.54 -13.02
N ARG A 223 21.91 9.71 -12.51
CA ARG A 223 23.32 10.12 -12.61
C ARG A 223 24.22 9.26 -11.72
N GLY A 224 23.73 8.88 -10.55
CA GLY A 224 24.41 7.96 -9.65
C GLY A 224 24.49 6.56 -10.26
N LEU A 225 23.40 6.06 -10.84
CA LEU A 225 23.37 4.79 -11.59
C LEU A 225 24.36 4.82 -12.76
N ALA A 226 24.46 5.95 -13.47
CA ALA A 226 25.41 6.15 -14.56
C ALA A 226 26.90 6.16 -14.11
N ARG A 227 27.21 6.11 -12.80
CA ARG A 227 28.58 5.89 -12.30
C ARG A 227 29.00 4.42 -12.36
N SER A 228 28.04 3.51 -12.55
CA SER A 228 28.29 2.12 -12.91
C SER A 228 29.07 2.05 -14.22
N ARG A 229 30.04 1.14 -14.28
CA ARG A 229 30.72 0.77 -15.53
C ARG A 229 29.83 -0.15 -16.33
N ARG A 230 29.23 -1.14 -15.65
CA ARG A 230 28.32 -2.11 -16.24
C ARG A 230 27.38 -2.68 -15.17
N ASN A 231 26.11 -2.74 -15.52
CA ASN A 231 25.08 -3.42 -14.74
C ASN A 231 24.90 -4.86 -15.23
N LEU A 232 24.73 -5.82 -14.32
CA LEU A 232 24.18 -7.14 -14.63
C LEU A 232 22.67 -7.11 -14.34
N THR A 233 21.84 -7.49 -15.32
CA THR A 233 20.37 -7.46 -15.16
C THR A 233 19.72 -8.80 -15.52
N PRO A 234 18.94 -9.41 -14.61
CA PRO A 234 18.05 -10.53 -14.87
C PRO A 234 16.63 -10.12 -15.22
N MET A 235 16.36 -8.82 -15.39
CA MET A 235 15.00 -8.31 -15.60
C MET A 235 14.45 -8.72 -16.98
N PRO A 236 13.24 -9.28 -17.07
CA PRO A 236 12.68 -9.68 -18.34
C PRO A 236 12.37 -8.52 -19.30
N PHE A 237 12.68 -8.67 -20.59
CA PHE A 237 12.46 -7.65 -21.62
C PHE A 237 11.03 -7.62 -22.16
N PHE A 238 10.22 -8.64 -21.88
CA PHE A 238 8.77 -8.57 -22.09
C PHE A 238 8.04 -7.77 -21.00
N HIS A 239 8.75 -7.33 -19.95
CA HIS A 239 8.21 -6.56 -18.84
C HIS A 239 8.77 -5.12 -18.83
N ALA A 240 7.98 -4.18 -18.31
CA ALA A 240 8.35 -2.76 -18.23
C ALA A 240 9.71 -2.55 -17.55
N GLY A 241 9.99 -3.27 -16.46
CA GLY A 241 11.25 -3.17 -15.72
C GLY A 241 12.49 -3.39 -16.59
N GLY A 242 12.57 -4.47 -17.37
CA GLY A 242 13.71 -4.73 -18.25
C GLY A 242 13.72 -3.80 -19.46
N LEU A 243 12.55 -3.60 -20.09
CA LEU A 243 12.41 -2.83 -21.32
C LEU A 243 12.68 -1.33 -21.11
N TYR A 244 12.06 -0.72 -20.10
CA TYR A 244 12.23 0.70 -19.78
C TYR A 244 13.63 0.98 -19.25
N THR A 245 14.24 0.07 -18.50
CA THR A 245 15.64 0.23 -18.07
C THR A 245 16.59 0.17 -19.26
N PHE A 246 16.38 -0.74 -20.22
CA PHE A 246 17.22 -0.80 -21.41
C PHE A 246 17.10 0.48 -22.26
N PHE A 247 15.89 0.85 -22.68
CA PHE A 247 15.71 2.00 -23.58
C PHE A 247 15.77 3.35 -22.86
N GLY A 248 15.18 3.46 -21.68
CA GLY A 248 15.14 4.68 -20.88
C GLY A 248 16.45 5.00 -20.16
N PHE A 249 17.30 4.01 -19.88
CA PHE A 249 18.60 4.23 -19.24
C PHE A 249 19.78 3.81 -20.12
N HIS A 250 19.94 2.52 -20.43
CA HIS A 250 21.15 2.02 -21.09
C HIS A 250 21.41 2.66 -22.46
N VAL A 251 20.37 2.87 -23.27
CA VAL A 251 20.50 3.52 -24.58
C VAL A 251 20.78 5.03 -24.43
N TYR A 252 19.94 5.78 -23.70
CA TYR A 252 20.08 7.24 -23.61
C TYR A 252 21.35 7.70 -22.89
N TRP A 253 21.80 6.95 -21.90
CA TRP A 253 23.01 7.24 -21.10
C TRP A 253 24.25 6.51 -21.63
N GLU A 254 24.09 5.76 -22.73
CA GLU A 254 25.13 4.99 -23.41
C GLU A 254 25.94 4.09 -22.46
N LYS A 255 25.21 3.38 -21.58
CA LYS A 255 25.77 2.50 -20.53
C LYS A 255 25.64 1.04 -20.91
N PRO A 256 26.75 0.29 -21.04
CA PRO A 256 26.67 -1.12 -21.34
C PRO A 256 26.03 -1.89 -20.19
N VAL A 257 25.36 -2.97 -20.56
CA VAL A 257 24.66 -3.87 -19.65
C VAL A 257 25.01 -5.32 -20.01
N ALA A 258 25.23 -6.16 -19.00
CA ALA A 258 25.30 -7.60 -19.17
C ALA A 258 23.93 -8.20 -18.87
N PHE A 259 23.41 -9.02 -19.77
CA PHE A 259 22.17 -9.76 -19.54
C PHE A 259 22.48 -11.00 -18.71
N ALA A 260 21.72 -11.24 -17.65
CA ALA A 260 21.82 -12.46 -16.90
C ALA A 260 21.31 -13.65 -17.72
N ILE A 261 21.78 -14.83 -17.38
CA ILE A 261 21.22 -16.10 -17.81
C ILE A 261 19.91 -16.31 -17.03
N THR A 262 18.80 -16.53 -17.74
CA THR A 262 17.44 -16.60 -17.17
C THR A 262 16.66 -17.84 -17.60
N ASP A 263 17.33 -18.83 -18.18
CA ASP A 263 16.72 -20.14 -18.53
C ASP A 263 16.69 -21.13 -17.35
N GLY A 264 17.38 -20.80 -16.26
CA GLY A 264 17.31 -21.48 -14.96
C GLY A 264 16.61 -20.65 -13.87
N PRO A 265 16.33 -21.24 -12.70
CA PRO A 265 15.75 -20.52 -11.57
C PRO A 265 16.71 -19.45 -11.05
N LEU A 266 16.19 -18.25 -10.79
CA LEU A 266 16.94 -17.10 -10.25
C LEU A 266 17.23 -17.26 -8.75
N THR A 267 17.95 -18.31 -8.35
CA THR A 267 18.35 -18.53 -6.96
C THR A 267 19.59 -17.72 -6.59
N ALA A 268 19.83 -17.53 -5.29
CA ALA A 268 21.04 -16.87 -4.79
C ALA A 268 22.33 -17.52 -5.33
N ASP A 269 22.41 -18.85 -5.31
CA ASP A 269 23.57 -19.59 -5.82
C ASP A 269 23.80 -19.38 -7.31
N PHE A 270 22.73 -19.33 -8.11
CA PHE A 270 22.85 -19.12 -9.54
C PHE A 270 23.32 -17.69 -9.85
N ILE A 271 22.81 -16.68 -9.14
CA ILE A 271 23.30 -15.30 -9.24
C ILE A 271 24.77 -15.20 -8.85
N LEU A 272 25.21 -15.88 -7.78
CA LEU A 272 26.61 -15.91 -7.37
C LEU A 272 27.53 -16.54 -8.43
N GLN A 273 27.08 -17.62 -9.08
CA GLN A 273 27.82 -18.22 -10.20
C GLN A 273 27.92 -17.25 -11.38
N GLN A 274 26.84 -16.54 -11.69
CA GLN A 274 26.86 -15.53 -12.75
C GLN A 274 27.80 -14.38 -12.43
N LEU A 275 27.75 -13.81 -11.23
CA LEU A 275 28.66 -12.75 -10.79
C LEU A 275 30.14 -13.18 -10.82
N ALA A 276 30.43 -14.45 -10.53
CA ALA A 276 31.79 -14.99 -10.55
C ALA A 276 32.40 -15.07 -11.97
N HIS A 277 31.56 -15.17 -13.00
CA HIS A 277 31.98 -15.34 -14.40
C HIS A 277 31.59 -14.17 -15.31
N ALA A 278 30.85 -13.19 -14.79
CA ALA A 278 30.46 -11.98 -15.50
C ALA A 278 31.68 -11.16 -15.96
N PRO A 279 31.52 -10.24 -16.94
CA PRO A 279 32.58 -9.32 -17.31
C PRO A 279 33.18 -8.58 -16.10
N ALA A 280 34.51 -8.45 -16.06
CA ALA A 280 35.24 -7.89 -14.90
C ALA A 280 34.91 -6.42 -14.58
N ASP A 281 34.27 -5.72 -15.51
CA ASP A 281 33.78 -4.35 -15.34
C ASP A 281 32.34 -4.27 -14.81
N VAL A 282 31.65 -5.41 -14.57
CA VAL A 282 30.40 -5.45 -13.80
C VAL A 282 30.67 -4.98 -12.38
N ASP A 283 30.07 -3.85 -12.02
CA ASP A 283 30.20 -3.24 -10.70
C ASP A 283 28.86 -2.80 -10.11
N SER A 284 27.76 -3.26 -10.69
CA SER A 284 26.41 -3.11 -10.14
C SER A 284 25.52 -4.25 -10.64
N ILE A 285 24.48 -4.57 -9.89
CA ILE A 285 23.47 -5.58 -10.26
C ILE A 285 22.08 -5.07 -9.93
N SER A 286 21.12 -5.39 -10.79
CA SER A 286 19.69 -5.13 -10.55
C SER A 286 19.01 -6.42 -10.13
N LEU A 287 18.35 -6.47 -8.97
CA LEU A 287 17.71 -7.68 -8.45
C LEU A 287 16.29 -7.40 -7.96
N PRO A 288 15.36 -8.34 -8.14
CA PRO A 288 14.08 -8.29 -7.44
C PRO A 288 14.29 -8.53 -5.93
N PRO A 289 13.43 -8.00 -5.05
CA PRO A 289 13.59 -8.11 -3.60
C PRO A 289 13.75 -9.55 -3.11
N LEU A 290 12.96 -10.50 -3.61
CA LEU A 290 13.00 -11.90 -3.17
C LEU A 290 14.40 -12.53 -3.31
N VAL A 291 15.06 -12.32 -4.44
CA VAL A 291 16.41 -12.85 -4.69
C VAL A 291 17.44 -12.13 -3.84
N LEU A 292 17.25 -10.83 -3.63
CA LEU A 292 18.11 -10.03 -2.76
C LEU A 292 17.97 -10.46 -1.28
N GLU A 293 16.77 -10.81 -0.84
CA GLU A 293 16.49 -11.36 0.49
C GLU A 293 17.17 -12.70 0.68
N GLU A 294 17.06 -13.62 -0.29
CA GLU A 294 17.77 -14.91 -0.26
C GLU A 294 19.29 -14.70 -0.15
N LEU A 295 19.87 -13.84 -0.98
CA LEU A 295 21.30 -13.50 -0.94
C LEU A 295 21.72 -12.92 0.41
N SER A 296 20.87 -12.12 1.06
CA SER A 296 21.14 -11.51 2.37
C SER A 296 21.28 -12.52 3.51
N THR A 297 20.84 -13.77 3.31
CA THR A 297 20.94 -14.83 4.32
C THR A 297 22.26 -15.58 4.30
N THR A 298 23.10 -15.35 3.28
CA THR A 298 24.36 -16.08 3.09
C THR A 298 25.56 -15.14 3.14
N ASP A 299 26.67 -15.59 3.75
CA ASP A 299 27.91 -14.81 3.79
C ASP A 299 28.46 -14.53 2.39
N ARG A 300 28.44 -15.55 1.52
CA ARG A 300 28.89 -15.43 0.13
C ARG A 300 28.04 -14.42 -0.66
N GLY A 301 26.73 -14.39 -0.42
CA GLY A 301 25.80 -13.42 -0.99
C GLY A 301 26.18 -11.99 -0.59
N CYS A 302 26.24 -11.72 0.71
CA CYS A 302 26.62 -10.43 1.26
C CYS A 302 28.01 -9.97 0.78
N GLU A 303 29.01 -10.85 0.75
CA GLU A 303 30.36 -10.53 0.27
C GLU A 303 30.39 -10.19 -1.23
N ALA A 304 29.67 -10.94 -2.06
CA ALA A 304 29.60 -10.66 -3.49
C ALA A 304 28.92 -9.31 -3.77
N LEU A 305 27.81 -9.03 -3.09
CA LEU A 305 27.09 -7.76 -3.21
C LEU A 305 27.88 -6.58 -2.63
N GLY A 306 28.65 -6.79 -1.56
CA GLY A 306 29.50 -5.75 -0.94
C GLY A 306 30.68 -5.31 -1.82
N ARG A 307 31.02 -6.09 -2.85
CA ARG A 307 32.03 -5.71 -3.87
C ARG A 307 31.45 -4.83 -4.98
N MET A 308 30.12 -4.75 -5.09
CA MET A 308 29.45 -3.90 -6.07
C MET A 308 29.44 -2.45 -5.59
N LYS A 309 29.47 -1.49 -6.50
CA LYS A 309 29.28 -0.06 -6.18
C LYS A 309 27.90 0.20 -5.60
N PHE A 310 26.89 -0.51 -6.11
CA PHE A 310 25.53 -0.51 -5.58
C PHE A 310 24.76 -1.73 -6.10
N VAL A 311 23.73 -2.08 -5.35
CA VAL A 311 22.69 -3.03 -5.73
C VAL A 311 21.39 -2.26 -5.93
N PHE A 312 20.85 -2.35 -7.13
CA PHE A 312 19.59 -1.72 -7.51
C PHE A 312 18.45 -2.72 -7.32
N PHE A 313 17.36 -2.30 -6.70
CA PHE A 313 16.16 -3.13 -6.57
C PHE A 313 14.89 -2.31 -6.79
N GLY A 314 13.80 -2.99 -7.13
CA GLY A 314 12.50 -2.37 -7.39
C GLY A 314 11.46 -3.40 -7.80
N GLY A 315 10.24 -2.94 -8.05
CA GLY A 315 9.09 -3.80 -8.38
C GLY A 315 8.46 -4.52 -7.16
N GLY A 316 8.98 -4.27 -5.97
CA GLY A 316 8.47 -4.75 -4.69
C GLY A 316 9.28 -4.18 -3.52
N ASN A 317 8.81 -4.39 -2.30
CA ASN A 317 9.53 -3.96 -1.10
C ASN A 317 10.60 -4.97 -0.69
N LEU A 318 11.73 -4.46 -0.19
CA LEU A 318 12.75 -5.26 0.47
C LEU A 318 12.47 -5.34 1.98
N ASN A 319 12.43 -6.54 2.53
CA ASN A 319 12.30 -6.79 3.96
C ASN A 319 13.37 -6.01 4.77
N GLU A 320 12.97 -5.36 5.86
CA GLU A 320 13.85 -4.53 6.68
C GLU A 320 15.02 -5.31 7.30
N ALA A 321 14.77 -6.56 7.74
CA ALA A 321 15.83 -7.40 8.31
C ALA A 321 16.86 -7.80 7.23
N ALA A 322 16.40 -8.09 6.01
CA ALA A 322 17.30 -8.36 4.88
C ALA A 322 18.13 -7.13 4.50
N GLY A 323 17.49 -5.97 4.37
CA GLY A 323 18.18 -4.71 4.09
C GLY A 323 19.21 -4.37 5.16
N LYS A 324 18.86 -4.53 6.44
CA LYS A 324 19.80 -4.33 7.56
C LYS A 324 21.02 -5.25 7.47
N ARG A 325 20.83 -6.55 7.22
CA ARG A 325 21.95 -7.49 7.06
C ARG A 325 22.91 -7.07 5.94
N LEU A 326 22.37 -6.59 4.82
CA LEU A 326 23.15 -6.11 3.68
C LEU A 326 23.91 -4.82 4.02
N LEU A 327 23.25 -3.85 4.66
CA LEU A 327 23.87 -2.60 5.09
C LEU A 327 25.00 -2.83 6.11
N ASP A 328 24.80 -3.72 7.08
CA ASP A 328 25.82 -4.09 8.07
C ASP A 328 27.08 -4.71 7.42
N ARG A 329 26.94 -5.22 6.20
CA ARG A 329 28.03 -5.79 5.37
C ARG A 329 28.57 -4.81 4.33
N GLY A 330 28.18 -3.54 4.39
CA GLY A 330 28.67 -2.47 3.52
C GLY A 330 28.05 -2.45 2.13
N VAL A 331 26.97 -3.19 1.88
CA VAL A 331 26.26 -3.16 0.60
C VAL A 331 25.55 -1.82 0.44
N VAL A 332 25.75 -1.15 -0.69
CA VAL A 332 25.03 0.09 -1.02
C VAL A 332 23.74 -0.27 -1.75
N LEU A 333 22.60 -0.04 -1.10
CA LEU A 333 21.28 -0.30 -1.67
C LEU A 333 20.72 0.95 -2.35
N GLN A 334 20.11 0.78 -3.52
CA GLN A 334 19.36 1.82 -4.22
C GLN A 334 17.98 1.29 -4.60
N ASN A 335 16.96 1.86 -3.96
CA ASN A 335 15.56 1.55 -4.21
C ASN A 335 15.06 2.31 -5.44
N SER A 336 14.19 1.67 -6.22
CA SER A 336 13.50 2.27 -7.35
C SER A 336 12.02 1.99 -7.32
N PHE A 337 11.28 2.99 -7.77
CA PHE A 337 9.83 2.94 -7.80
C PHE A 337 9.35 3.31 -9.20
N GLY A 338 8.36 2.57 -9.70
CA GLY A 338 7.87 2.71 -11.05
C GLY A 338 6.69 1.80 -11.34
N SER A 339 5.95 2.11 -12.40
CA SER A 339 4.91 1.25 -12.95
C SER A 339 4.96 1.23 -14.48
N THR A 340 4.16 0.36 -15.09
CA THR A 340 4.02 0.33 -16.55
C THR A 340 3.39 1.61 -17.09
N GLU A 341 2.44 2.20 -16.34
CA GLU A 341 1.65 3.38 -16.70
C GLU A 341 2.46 4.68 -16.74
N TYR A 342 3.40 4.87 -15.81
CA TYR A 342 4.13 6.14 -15.71
C TYR A 342 5.66 5.98 -15.81
N GLY A 343 6.15 4.76 -15.98
CA GLY A 343 7.58 4.47 -16.05
C GLY A 343 8.25 4.54 -14.68
N MET A 344 9.55 4.81 -14.66
CA MET A 344 10.31 4.99 -13.42
C MET A 344 10.04 6.39 -12.85
N LEU A 345 9.73 6.50 -11.55
CA LEU A 345 9.62 7.80 -10.90
C LEU A 345 10.97 8.56 -10.96
N PRO A 346 10.95 9.89 -11.12
CA PRO A 346 12.15 10.70 -11.06
C PRO A 346 12.56 10.94 -9.60
N PHE A 347 13.28 9.98 -9.02
CA PHE A 347 13.85 10.08 -7.67
C PHE A 347 15.31 10.56 -7.69
N TYR A 348 15.77 11.06 -6.55
CA TYR A 348 17.14 11.52 -6.33
C TYR A 348 17.94 10.47 -5.56
N TRP A 349 19.27 10.52 -5.72
CA TRP A 349 20.16 9.57 -5.09
C TRP A 349 20.08 9.66 -3.57
N GLN A 350 19.78 8.54 -2.90
CA GLN A 350 19.77 8.48 -1.45
C GLN A 350 21.21 8.45 -0.91
N THR A 351 21.67 9.57 -0.36
CA THR A 351 23.04 9.74 0.13
C THR A 351 23.28 9.10 1.49
N ASN A 352 22.24 8.88 2.30
CA ASN A 352 22.34 8.16 3.56
C ASN A 352 21.96 6.68 3.35
N PRO A 353 22.91 5.73 3.40
CA PRO A 353 22.61 4.31 3.18
C PRO A 353 21.58 3.73 4.15
N GLN A 354 21.47 4.28 5.37
CA GLN A 354 20.50 3.83 6.37
C GLN A 354 19.05 4.17 5.97
N GLU A 355 18.87 5.18 5.12
CA GLU A 355 17.56 5.64 4.64
C GLU A 355 17.20 5.05 3.27
N TYR A 356 17.78 3.92 2.87
CA TYR A 356 17.61 3.32 1.53
C TYR A 356 16.15 3.06 1.11
N GLN A 357 15.22 2.95 2.07
CA GLN A 357 13.79 2.79 1.79
C GLN A 357 13.05 4.12 1.57
N TRP A 358 13.65 5.26 1.96
CA TRP A 358 13.08 6.59 1.78
C TRP A 358 13.58 7.18 0.47
N LEU A 359 12.66 7.30 -0.48
CA LEU A 359 12.90 7.86 -1.80
C LEU A 359 12.84 9.39 -1.71
N PRO A 360 13.93 10.10 -2.03
CA PRO A 360 13.87 11.55 -2.18
C PRO A 360 13.21 11.89 -3.52
N ILE A 361 12.03 12.50 -3.47
CA ILE A 361 11.20 12.81 -4.64
C ILE A 361 10.98 14.32 -4.69
N HIS A 362 11.44 14.97 -5.76
CA HIS A 362 11.19 16.39 -5.94
C HIS A 362 9.75 16.62 -6.41
N SER A 363 8.85 16.85 -5.45
CA SER A 363 7.40 16.94 -5.66
C SER A 363 7.02 17.95 -6.75
N GLU A 364 7.66 19.11 -6.80
CA GLU A 364 7.38 20.13 -7.82
C GLU A 364 7.73 19.67 -9.26
N VAL A 365 8.86 18.98 -9.43
CA VAL A 365 9.28 18.48 -10.75
C VAL A 365 8.42 17.32 -11.23
N LEU A 366 7.99 16.45 -10.31
CA LEU A 366 7.04 15.38 -10.62
C LEU A 366 5.62 15.92 -10.80
N GLY A 367 5.28 17.08 -10.23
CA GLY A 367 3.91 17.55 -10.07
C GLY A 367 3.12 16.66 -9.10
N ALA A 368 3.78 16.21 -8.04
CA ALA A 368 3.19 15.36 -7.01
C ALA A 368 2.42 16.19 -5.98
N GLU A 369 1.16 15.84 -5.79
CA GLU A 369 0.34 16.19 -4.63
C GLU A 369 0.22 14.98 -3.71
N TRP A 370 0.69 15.14 -2.48
CA TRP A 370 0.62 14.12 -1.44
C TRP A 370 -0.67 14.31 -0.65
N ARG A 371 -1.72 13.54 -0.99
CA ARG A 371 -3.05 13.70 -0.39
C ARG A 371 -3.18 12.82 0.85
N PRO A 372 -3.55 13.36 2.01
CA PRO A 372 -3.58 12.60 3.26
C PRO A 372 -4.65 11.51 3.22
N VAL A 373 -4.34 10.34 3.77
CA VAL A 373 -5.29 9.24 3.94
C VAL A 373 -6.06 9.42 5.24
N ALA A 374 -7.39 9.45 5.16
CA ALA A 374 -8.23 9.61 6.35
C ALA A 374 -8.05 8.42 7.32
N GLY A 375 -7.68 8.72 8.57
CA GLY A 375 -7.52 7.72 9.64
C GLY A 375 -6.09 7.19 9.80
N GLU A 376 -5.14 7.57 8.94
CA GLU A 376 -3.74 7.19 9.06
C GLU A 376 -2.84 8.42 9.19
N ASP A 377 -2.12 8.53 10.31
CA ASP A 377 -1.18 9.63 10.54
C ASP A 377 0.06 9.50 9.64
N ASP A 378 0.48 10.62 9.05
CA ASP A 378 1.66 10.73 8.16
C ASP A 378 1.65 9.84 6.91
N VAL A 379 0.49 9.30 6.53
CA VAL A 379 0.29 8.51 5.31
C VAL A 379 -0.43 9.33 4.24
N PHE A 380 0.13 9.32 3.03
CA PHE A 380 -0.34 10.10 1.90
C PHE A 380 -0.39 9.27 0.63
N GLU A 381 -1.41 9.47 -0.18
CA GLU A 381 -1.48 8.97 -1.54
C GLU A 381 -0.67 9.88 -2.47
N LEU A 382 0.09 9.28 -3.38
CA LEU A 382 0.72 10.01 -4.49
C LEU A 382 -0.31 10.29 -5.59
N VAL A 383 -0.64 11.56 -5.79
CA VAL A 383 -1.41 12.05 -6.95
C VAL A 383 -0.51 12.91 -7.83
N ILE A 384 -0.49 12.65 -9.14
CA ILE A 384 0.26 13.46 -10.10
C ILE A 384 -0.71 14.41 -10.80
N VAL A 385 -0.50 15.72 -10.63
CA VAL A 385 -1.33 16.78 -11.25
C VAL A 385 -0.62 17.35 -12.47
N ARG A 386 -1.31 17.38 -13.60
CA ARG A 386 -0.77 17.79 -14.90
C ARG A 386 -0.21 19.20 -14.85
N LYS A 387 1.03 19.33 -15.30
CA LYS A 387 1.69 20.61 -15.53
C LYS A 387 1.54 21.01 -16.99
N ASP A 388 1.25 22.28 -17.23
CA ASP A 388 1.28 22.88 -18.57
C ASP A 388 2.74 23.26 -18.95
N ASP A 389 3.59 22.24 -19.04
CA ASP A 389 5.01 22.38 -19.36
C ASP A 389 5.44 21.23 -20.30
N PRO A 390 5.79 21.51 -21.57
CA PRO A 390 6.28 20.50 -22.51
C PRO A 390 7.57 19.79 -22.04
N SER A 391 8.35 20.42 -21.16
CA SER A 391 9.55 19.84 -20.55
C SER A 391 9.25 18.96 -19.33
N SER A 392 7.99 18.84 -18.94
CA SER A 392 7.51 17.97 -17.87
C SER A 392 7.94 16.52 -18.10
N ILE A 393 8.20 15.84 -16.98
CA ILE A 393 8.58 14.43 -16.90
C ILE A 393 7.42 13.53 -16.43
N GLN A 394 6.18 14.01 -16.61
CA GLN A 394 4.97 13.33 -16.17
C GLN A 394 4.52 12.26 -17.17
N GLY A 395 5.19 11.11 -17.12
CA GLY A 395 4.96 9.97 -18.01
C GLY A 395 3.52 9.49 -18.09
N VAL A 396 2.82 9.60 -16.97
CA VAL A 396 1.46 9.11 -16.83
C VAL A 396 0.47 9.74 -17.83
N PHE A 397 0.74 10.97 -18.28
CA PHE A 397 -0.11 11.67 -19.26
C PHE A 397 0.21 11.35 -20.72
N TYR A 398 1.18 10.46 -20.99
CA TYR A 398 1.25 9.74 -22.27
C TYR A 398 0.31 8.54 -22.27
N THR A 399 0.19 7.85 -21.14
CA THR A 399 -0.69 6.69 -20.97
C THR A 399 -2.15 7.12 -20.83
N PHE A 400 -2.42 8.18 -20.05
CA PHE A 400 -3.75 8.72 -19.79
C PHE A 400 -3.84 10.19 -20.23
N PRO A 401 -3.85 10.47 -21.54
CA PRO A 401 -3.71 11.82 -22.07
C PRO A 401 -4.88 12.75 -21.76
N THR A 402 -6.04 12.22 -21.40
CA THR A 402 -7.26 13.00 -21.10
C THR A 402 -7.41 13.39 -19.64
N LEU A 403 -6.55 12.90 -18.74
CA LEU A 403 -6.65 13.20 -17.31
C LEU A 403 -5.90 14.48 -16.95
N ASP A 404 -6.47 15.32 -16.10
CA ASP A 404 -5.77 16.49 -15.53
C ASP A 404 -5.04 16.15 -14.23
N GLU A 405 -5.50 15.11 -13.53
CA GLU A 405 -4.83 14.53 -12.39
C GLU A 405 -4.91 13.00 -12.46
N TRP A 406 -3.92 12.33 -11.91
CA TRP A 406 -3.87 10.88 -11.86
C TRP A 406 -3.49 10.41 -10.45
N SER A 407 -4.40 9.63 -9.84
CA SER A 407 -4.13 8.93 -8.59
C SER A 407 -3.34 7.66 -8.90
N SER A 408 -2.21 7.49 -8.21
CA SER A 408 -1.42 6.28 -8.34
C SER A 408 -2.06 5.08 -7.66
N GLY A 409 -2.89 5.31 -6.63
CA GLY A 409 -3.32 4.29 -5.69
C GLY A 409 -2.19 3.78 -4.80
N ASP A 410 -1.00 4.40 -4.85
CA ASP A 410 0.16 4.05 -4.01
C ASP A 410 0.24 5.00 -2.81
N LEU A 411 0.35 4.41 -1.63
CA LEU A 411 0.46 5.09 -0.34
C LEU A 411 1.90 5.20 0.10
N PHE A 412 2.26 6.34 0.69
CA PHE A 412 3.59 6.65 1.17
C PHE A 412 3.53 7.27 2.57
N LYS A 413 4.48 6.87 3.42
CA LYS A 413 4.77 7.57 4.67
C LYS A 413 5.69 8.75 4.40
N LYS A 414 5.36 9.88 5.00
CA LYS A 414 6.22 11.07 5.03
C LYS A 414 7.36 10.86 6.03
N HIS A 415 8.58 11.22 5.66
CA HIS A 415 9.70 11.16 6.60
C HIS A 415 9.51 12.17 7.75
N PRO A 416 9.79 11.78 9.02
CA PRO A 416 9.55 12.66 10.18
C PRO A 416 10.34 13.98 10.23
N THR A 417 11.40 14.12 9.43
CA THR A 417 12.39 15.21 9.57
C THR A 417 12.94 15.67 8.23
N LEU A 418 13.11 14.77 7.26
CA LEU A 418 13.59 15.12 5.92
C LEU A 418 12.41 15.51 5.01
N PRO A 419 12.39 16.72 4.45
CA PRO A 419 11.33 17.12 3.52
C PRO A 419 11.42 16.28 2.23
N ASP A 420 10.26 16.00 1.63
CA ASP A 420 10.15 15.32 0.33
C ASP A 420 10.87 13.96 0.26
N HIS A 421 11.00 13.29 1.42
CA HIS A 421 11.44 11.91 1.54
C HIS A 421 10.24 11.02 1.86
N TRP A 422 10.02 10.03 1.01
CA TRP A 422 8.81 9.22 1.01
C TRP A 422 9.17 7.74 1.06
N LYS A 423 8.60 7.01 2.02
CA LYS A 423 8.73 5.55 2.12
C LYS A 423 7.43 4.93 1.67
N TYR A 424 7.48 4.04 0.69
CA TYR A 424 6.30 3.33 0.23
C TYR A 424 5.65 2.55 1.38
N HIS A 425 4.32 2.64 1.47
CA HIS A 425 3.52 2.14 2.59
C HIS A 425 2.49 1.08 2.18
N GLY A 426 2.07 1.04 0.91
CA GLY A 426 1.11 0.05 0.41
C GLY A 426 0.23 0.60 -0.71
N ARG A 427 -0.85 -0.11 -1.03
CA ARG A 427 -1.86 0.30 -2.01
C ARG A 427 -3.15 0.75 -1.33
N CYS A 428 -3.82 1.74 -1.91
CA CYS A 428 -5.20 2.11 -1.54
C CYS A 428 -6.16 0.93 -1.68
N ASP A 429 -6.00 0.14 -2.76
CA ASP A 429 -6.89 -0.98 -3.08
C ASP A 429 -6.72 -2.19 -2.14
N ASP A 430 -5.59 -2.28 -1.44
CA ASP A 430 -5.30 -3.35 -0.49
C ASP A 430 -5.77 -3.04 0.94
N LEU A 431 -6.28 -1.82 1.18
CA LEU A 431 -6.85 -1.44 2.47
C LEU A 431 -8.06 -2.33 2.80
N ILE A 432 -7.95 -3.05 3.90
CA ILE A 432 -9.00 -3.92 4.40
C ILE A 432 -9.99 -3.05 5.17
N VAL A 433 -11.23 -2.98 4.68
CA VAL A 433 -12.34 -2.32 5.38
C VAL A 433 -13.06 -3.36 6.23
N LEU A 434 -12.91 -3.28 7.55
CA LEU A 434 -13.60 -4.14 8.51
C LEU A 434 -15.10 -3.80 8.57
N SER A 435 -15.92 -4.67 9.15
CA SER A 435 -17.39 -4.47 9.21
C SER A 435 -17.83 -3.25 10.03
N ASN A 436 -16.95 -2.74 10.90
CA ASN A 436 -17.14 -1.52 11.68
C ASN A 436 -16.75 -0.23 10.90
N GLY A 437 -16.27 -0.36 9.65
CA GLY A 437 -15.86 0.74 8.79
C GLY A 437 -14.41 1.21 9.02
N GLU A 438 -13.69 0.61 9.97
CA GLU A 438 -12.28 0.87 10.20
C GLU A 438 -11.42 0.28 9.07
N ARG A 439 -10.31 0.95 8.76
CA ARG A 439 -9.40 0.56 7.68
C ARG A 439 -8.10 0.02 8.26
N LEU A 440 -7.64 -1.09 7.69
CA LEU A 440 -6.37 -1.71 8.03
C LEU A 440 -5.51 -1.82 6.78
N ASN A 441 -4.30 -1.26 6.85
CA ASN A 441 -3.27 -1.55 5.87
C ASN A 441 -2.58 -2.88 6.24
N PRO A 442 -2.70 -3.93 5.43
CA PRO A 442 -2.17 -5.25 5.76
C PRO A 442 -0.65 -5.35 5.62
N THR A 443 -0.03 -4.42 4.87
CA THR A 443 1.35 -4.52 4.36
C THR A 443 2.39 -4.74 5.45
N ALA A 444 2.29 -4.04 6.58
CA ALA A 444 3.27 -4.14 7.66
C ALA A 444 3.29 -5.55 8.29
N VAL A 445 2.11 -6.10 8.55
CA VAL A 445 1.95 -7.45 9.11
C VAL A 445 2.44 -8.51 8.12
N GLU A 446 2.02 -8.41 6.86
CA GLU A 446 2.38 -9.38 5.81
C GLU A 446 3.89 -9.43 5.59
N ASN A 447 4.55 -8.27 5.54
CA ASN A 447 6.01 -8.20 5.37
C ASN A 447 6.77 -8.71 6.59
N ALA A 448 6.28 -8.42 7.81
CA ALA A 448 6.90 -8.92 9.03
C ALA A 448 6.86 -10.46 9.10
N LEU A 449 5.72 -11.05 8.74
CA LEU A 449 5.54 -12.51 8.71
C LEU A 449 6.33 -13.16 7.58
N SER A 450 6.29 -12.60 6.37
CA SER A 450 7.02 -13.13 5.21
C SER A 450 8.54 -13.02 5.35
N GLY A 451 9.03 -12.17 6.26
CA GLY A 451 10.45 -12.12 6.63
C GLY A 451 10.94 -13.31 7.48
N HIS A 452 10.04 -14.17 7.96
CA HIS A 452 10.41 -15.34 8.76
C HIS A 452 10.85 -16.51 7.87
N PRO A 453 11.98 -17.20 8.14
CA PRO A 453 12.53 -18.24 7.25
C PRO A 453 11.59 -19.42 6.94
N LYS A 454 10.62 -19.70 7.83
CA LYS A 454 9.61 -20.76 7.64
C LYS A 454 8.33 -20.30 6.95
N VAL A 455 8.20 -19.02 6.62
CA VAL A 455 7.04 -18.44 5.94
C VAL A 455 7.47 -18.01 4.55
N ARG A 456 6.85 -18.57 3.53
CA ARG A 456 7.08 -18.18 2.13
C ARG A 456 6.32 -16.90 1.80
N SER A 457 5.07 -16.78 2.26
CA SER A 457 4.23 -15.60 2.03
C SER A 457 3.11 -15.53 3.07
N ALA A 458 2.66 -14.31 3.40
CA ALA A 458 1.52 -14.08 4.27
C ALA A 458 0.52 -13.10 3.61
N ILE A 459 -0.79 -13.34 3.78
CA ILE A 459 -1.87 -12.48 3.30
C ILE A 459 -2.83 -12.21 4.46
N VAL A 460 -2.99 -10.95 4.87
CA VAL A 460 -4.02 -10.53 5.82
C VAL A 460 -5.34 -10.38 5.06
N VAL A 461 -6.42 -10.88 5.65
CA VAL A 461 -7.79 -10.83 5.12
C VAL A 461 -8.73 -10.32 6.21
N GLY A 462 -9.96 -9.94 5.86
CA GLY A 462 -10.92 -9.46 6.86
C GLY A 462 -11.93 -8.45 6.36
N THR A 463 -12.02 -8.21 5.06
CA THR A 463 -12.99 -7.27 4.50
C THR A 463 -14.41 -7.68 4.93
N MET A 464 -15.18 -6.74 5.49
CA MET A 464 -16.51 -6.98 6.07
C MET A 464 -16.54 -7.99 7.23
N ARG A 465 -15.41 -8.27 7.88
CA ARG A 465 -15.31 -9.05 9.13
C ARG A 465 -15.03 -8.11 10.31
N SER A 466 -15.36 -8.53 11.53
CA SER A 466 -15.17 -7.72 12.75
C SER A 466 -13.72 -7.57 13.17
N GLN A 467 -12.87 -8.53 12.79
CA GLN A 467 -11.44 -8.55 13.06
C GLN A 467 -10.71 -9.09 11.82
N PRO A 468 -9.43 -8.75 11.63
CA PRO A 468 -8.61 -9.33 10.57
C PRO A 468 -8.13 -10.75 10.92
N ALA A 469 -7.87 -11.53 9.87
CA ALA A 469 -7.23 -12.84 9.92
C ALA A 469 -6.00 -12.85 9.01
N VAL A 470 -5.12 -13.84 9.16
CA VAL A 470 -3.95 -13.99 8.28
C VAL A 470 -3.85 -15.41 7.72
N LEU A 471 -3.56 -15.49 6.43
CA LEU A 471 -3.22 -16.71 5.71
C LEU A 471 -1.70 -16.80 5.63
N ILE A 472 -1.12 -17.92 6.07
CA ILE A 472 0.32 -18.17 6.06
C ILE A 472 0.60 -19.31 5.10
N GLU A 473 1.38 -19.02 4.06
CA GLU A 473 2.00 -20.02 3.19
C GLU A 473 3.37 -20.39 3.75
N PRO A 474 3.56 -21.61 4.30
CA PRO A 474 4.85 -22.04 4.82
C PRO A 474 5.87 -22.27 3.71
N ALA A 475 7.16 -22.08 4.04
CA ALA A 475 8.25 -22.50 3.16
C ALA A 475 8.31 -24.03 2.99
N SER A 476 7.96 -24.76 4.05
CA SER A 476 7.71 -26.20 4.03
C SER A 476 6.41 -26.47 4.77
N HIS A 477 5.43 -27.08 4.09
CA HIS A 477 4.14 -27.35 4.73
C HIS A 477 4.28 -28.41 5.83
N PRO A 478 3.66 -28.17 7.01
CA PRO A 478 3.67 -29.13 8.09
C PRO A 478 2.90 -30.40 7.70
N SER A 479 3.44 -31.56 8.06
CA SER A 479 2.88 -32.89 7.75
C SER A 479 1.76 -33.32 8.72
N GLY A 480 1.55 -32.56 9.82
CA GLY A 480 0.55 -32.84 10.83
C GLY A 480 0.30 -31.69 11.80
N THR A 481 -0.61 -31.90 12.77
CA THR A 481 -1.07 -30.87 13.70
C THR A 481 0.05 -30.37 14.64
N GLU A 482 0.94 -31.23 15.10
CA GLU A 482 2.06 -30.82 15.97
C GLU A 482 3.01 -29.84 15.29
N GLU A 483 3.42 -30.11 14.04
CA GLU A 483 4.28 -29.20 13.27
C GLU A 483 3.57 -27.89 12.93
N LYS A 484 2.25 -27.95 12.70
CA LYS A 484 1.43 -26.75 12.49
C LYS A 484 1.43 -25.86 13.73
N GLU A 485 1.20 -26.42 14.92
CA GLU A 485 1.23 -25.67 16.17
C GLU A 485 2.63 -25.13 16.49
N ALA A 486 3.68 -25.91 16.22
CA ALA A 486 5.06 -25.45 16.39
C ALA A 486 5.37 -24.24 15.50
N LEU A 487 4.92 -24.25 14.24
CA LEU A 487 5.05 -23.08 13.35
C LEU A 487 4.27 -21.88 13.88
N LEU A 488 3.04 -22.08 14.37
CA LEU A 488 2.21 -21.02 14.95
C LEU A 488 2.88 -20.43 16.21
N ASP A 489 3.44 -21.25 17.09
CA ASP A 489 4.20 -20.81 18.27
C ASP A 489 5.42 -19.96 17.90
N GLU A 490 6.11 -20.33 16.82
CA GLU A 490 7.30 -19.63 16.35
C GLU A 490 6.97 -18.26 15.72
N ILE A 491 5.87 -18.15 14.96
CA ILE A 491 5.47 -16.89 14.32
C ILE A 491 4.64 -15.98 15.23
N TRP A 492 4.02 -16.50 16.30
CA TRP A 492 3.13 -15.73 17.17
C TRP A 492 3.80 -14.51 17.84
N PRO A 493 5.06 -14.57 18.31
CA PRO A 493 5.78 -13.38 18.78
C PRO A 493 5.89 -12.28 17.72
N ILE A 494 6.00 -12.63 16.43
CA ILE A 494 6.03 -11.66 15.32
C ILE A 494 4.67 -10.99 15.17
N VAL A 495 3.59 -11.76 15.24
CA VAL A 495 2.21 -11.23 15.23
C VAL A 495 1.97 -10.31 16.41
N LEU A 496 2.41 -10.67 17.62
CA LEU A 496 2.29 -9.83 18.81
C LEU A 496 3.03 -8.50 18.65
N LYS A 497 4.24 -8.53 18.07
CA LYS A 497 4.99 -7.31 17.77
C LYS A 497 4.24 -6.43 16.77
N ALA A 498 3.76 -7.00 15.66
CA ALA A 498 2.98 -6.24 14.68
C ALA A 498 1.69 -5.66 15.28
N ASN A 499 0.96 -6.45 16.09
CA ASN A 499 -0.23 -6.01 16.81
C ASN A 499 0.00 -4.83 17.77
N SER A 500 1.22 -4.65 18.27
CA SER A 500 1.56 -3.51 19.16
C SER A 500 1.54 -2.17 18.44
N GLU A 501 1.72 -2.18 17.11
CA GLU A 501 1.71 -1.00 16.24
C GLU A 501 0.33 -0.76 15.60
N LEU A 502 -0.59 -1.73 15.73
CA LEU A 502 -1.95 -1.67 15.20
C LEU A 502 -2.95 -1.13 16.25
N ALA A 503 -3.98 -0.45 15.78
CA ALA A 503 -5.16 -0.11 16.58
C ALA A 503 -5.82 -1.39 17.11
N SER A 504 -6.49 -1.30 18.27
CA SER A 504 -7.07 -2.47 18.95
C SER A 504 -7.98 -3.31 18.05
N HIS A 505 -8.82 -2.67 17.23
CA HIS A 505 -9.74 -3.33 16.29
C HIS A 505 -9.03 -4.07 15.14
N ALA A 506 -7.77 -3.73 14.85
CA ALA A 506 -6.99 -4.28 13.75
C ALA A 506 -5.99 -5.36 14.20
N ARG A 507 -5.97 -5.72 15.49
CA ARG A 507 -5.08 -6.75 16.01
C ARG A 507 -5.52 -8.14 15.57
N ILE A 508 -4.57 -8.96 15.14
CA ILE A 508 -4.81 -10.33 14.69
C ILE A 508 -4.76 -11.28 15.89
N SER A 509 -5.84 -12.02 16.10
CA SER A 509 -5.92 -13.07 17.11
C SER A 509 -5.24 -14.36 16.64
N ARG A 510 -4.66 -15.13 17.57
CA ARG A 510 -3.97 -16.40 17.23
C ARG A 510 -4.88 -17.40 16.53
N GLN A 511 -6.14 -17.47 16.94
CA GLN A 511 -7.18 -18.32 16.34
C GLN A 511 -7.61 -17.88 14.93
N LEU A 512 -7.22 -16.68 14.49
CA LEU A 512 -7.48 -16.14 13.15
C LEU A 512 -6.22 -16.25 12.27
N ILE A 513 -5.37 -17.23 12.54
CA ILE A 513 -4.21 -17.57 11.72
C ILE A 513 -4.49 -18.92 11.02
N LEU A 514 -4.52 -18.89 9.69
CA LEU A 514 -4.72 -20.07 8.86
C LEU A 514 -3.42 -20.44 8.14
N ILE A 515 -2.96 -21.67 8.34
CA ILE A 515 -1.86 -22.25 7.54
C ILE A 515 -2.46 -22.83 6.25
N THR A 516 -1.94 -22.42 5.10
CA THR A 516 -2.42 -22.86 3.78
C THR A 516 -2.03 -24.31 3.49
N LYS A 517 -2.68 -24.91 2.49
CA LYS A 517 -2.49 -26.32 2.10
C LYS A 517 -1.49 -26.43 0.95
N SER A 518 -0.67 -27.48 0.95
CA SER A 518 0.39 -27.70 -0.05
C SER A 518 -0.14 -27.96 -1.46
N ASP A 519 -1.33 -28.54 -1.59
CA ASP A 519 -2.03 -28.80 -2.85
C ASP A 519 -2.80 -27.58 -3.37
N LYS A 520 -2.81 -26.48 -2.62
CA LYS A 520 -3.56 -25.26 -2.92
C LYS A 520 -2.67 -24.01 -2.71
N PRO A 521 -1.50 -23.90 -3.36
CA PRO A 521 -0.59 -22.77 -3.17
C PRO A 521 -1.25 -21.45 -3.60
N PHE A 522 -0.72 -20.33 -3.12
CA PHE A 522 -1.19 -19.03 -3.60
C PHE A 522 -0.96 -18.87 -5.11
N HIS A 523 -1.88 -18.16 -5.76
CA HIS A 523 -1.67 -17.71 -7.13
C HIS A 523 -0.53 -16.69 -7.13
N ARG A 524 0.37 -16.78 -8.11
CA ARG A 524 1.52 -15.86 -8.25
C ARG A 524 1.52 -15.20 -9.62
N LEU A 525 2.06 -13.99 -9.66
CA LEU A 525 2.28 -13.17 -10.84
C LEU A 525 3.62 -13.55 -11.51
N ALA A 526 3.89 -12.98 -12.68
CA ALA A 526 5.08 -13.33 -13.46
C ALA A 526 6.43 -12.98 -12.80
N ASN A 527 6.42 -12.09 -11.81
CA ASN A 527 7.55 -11.72 -10.97
C ASN A 527 7.62 -12.52 -9.65
N ASP A 528 6.90 -13.64 -9.56
CA ASP A 528 6.73 -14.49 -8.38
C ASP A 528 6.00 -13.82 -7.18
N ALA A 529 5.50 -12.59 -7.32
CA ALA A 529 4.70 -11.95 -6.28
C ALA A 529 3.31 -12.60 -6.14
N VAL A 530 2.75 -12.63 -4.93
CA VAL A 530 1.42 -13.22 -4.68
C VAL A 530 0.32 -12.40 -5.35
N HIS A 531 -0.55 -13.08 -6.11
CA HIS A 531 -1.74 -12.51 -6.72
C HIS A 531 -2.89 -12.55 -5.71
N ARG A 532 -3.06 -11.43 -4.99
CA ARG A 532 -3.91 -11.32 -3.79
C ARG A 532 -5.37 -11.71 -4.02
N VAL A 533 -6.06 -11.09 -4.99
CA VAL A 533 -7.51 -11.31 -5.18
C VAL A 533 -7.85 -12.77 -5.52
N PRO A 534 -7.19 -13.44 -6.50
CA PRO A 534 -7.45 -14.86 -6.74
C PRO A 534 -7.02 -15.76 -5.59
N SER A 535 -5.94 -15.43 -4.88
CA SER A 535 -5.49 -16.21 -3.72
C SER A 535 -6.47 -16.14 -2.54
N ILE A 536 -7.04 -14.97 -2.27
CA ILE A 536 -8.08 -14.80 -1.25
C ILE A 536 -9.33 -15.57 -1.67
N LYS A 537 -9.77 -15.41 -2.92
CA LYS A 537 -10.93 -16.14 -3.46
C LYS A 537 -10.75 -17.65 -3.40
N LEU A 538 -9.53 -18.13 -3.67
CA LEU A 538 -9.17 -19.54 -3.56
C LEU A 538 -9.39 -20.06 -2.14
N TYR A 539 -9.05 -19.28 -1.12
CA TYR A 539 -9.16 -19.64 0.31
C TYR A 539 -10.44 -19.15 1.00
N GLU A 540 -11.36 -18.50 0.28
CA GLU A 540 -12.60 -17.94 0.84
C GLU A 540 -13.41 -18.95 1.68
N PRO A 541 -13.60 -20.22 1.25
CA PRO A 541 -14.32 -21.20 2.07
C PRO A 541 -13.63 -21.52 3.40
N GLU A 542 -12.30 -21.64 3.40
CA GLU A 542 -11.54 -21.92 4.63
C GLU A 542 -11.41 -20.71 5.54
N VAL A 543 -11.39 -19.50 4.98
CA VAL A 543 -11.44 -18.25 5.76
C VAL A 543 -12.80 -18.14 6.45
N ASP A 544 -13.89 -18.40 5.73
CA ASP A 544 -15.23 -18.40 6.29
C ASP A 544 -15.38 -19.44 7.41
N GLU A 545 -14.80 -20.63 7.20
CA GLU A 545 -14.73 -21.66 8.23
C GLU A 545 -13.89 -21.22 9.43
N LEU A 546 -12.73 -20.59 9.21
CA LEU A 546 -11.88 -20.07 10.29
C LEU A 546 -12.62 -19.06 11.16
N TYR A 547 -13.39 -18.15 10.56
CA TYR A 547 -14.21 -17.21 11.33
C TYR A 547 -15.34 -17.94 12.06
N ARG A 548 -15.98 -18.94 11.44
CA ARG A 548 -17.01 -19.76 12.08
C ARG A 548 -16.47 -20.58 13.25
N GLU A 549 -15.28 -21.16 13.11
CA GLU A 549 -14.55 -21.89 14.14
C GLU A 549 -14.02 -20.95 15.21
N ALA A 550 -13.55 -19.76 14.88
CA ALA A 550 -13.21 -18.75 15.88
C ALA A 550 -14.46 -18.34 16.64
N GLU A 551 -15.61 -18.16 15.99
CA GLU A 551 -16.87 -17.90 16.69
C GLU A 551 -17.36 -19.11 17.52
N ALA A 552 -17.06 -20.34 17.09
CA ALA A 552 -17.52 -21.60 17.70
C ALA A 552 -16.56 -22.19 18.74
N GLY A 553 -15.25 -22.00 18.63
CA GLY A 553 -14.20 -22.44 19.56
C GLY A 553 -14.25 -21.65 20.88
N TRP A 554 -14.94 -20.51 20.87
CA TRP A 554 -15.38 -19.86 22.10
C TRP A 554 -16.43 -20.69 22.85
N LYS A 555 -17.11 -21.65 22.21
CA LYS A 555 -17.96 -22.64 22.91
C LYS A 555 -17.14 -23.73 23.62
N ASP A 556 -15.89 -23.98 23.22
CA ASP A 556 -15.01 -25.01 23.80
C ASP A 556 -14.05 -24.48 24.87
N ALA A 557 -13.99 -23.16 25.08
CA ALA A 557 -13.44 -22.62 26.32
C ALA A 557 -14.28 -23.18 27.48
N GLN A 558 -13.79 -24.23 28.15
CA GLN A 558 -14.42 -24.89 29.29
C GLN A 558 -14.66 -23.88 30.43
N CYS A 559 -15.72 -23.08 30.30
CA CYS A 559 -16.17 -22.20 31.35
C CYS A 559 -17.33 -22.89 32.07
N SER A 560 -17.06 -23.92 32.86
CA SER A 560 -18.10 -24.46 33.72
C SER A 560 -18.41 -23.45 34.84
N LEU A 561 -19.53 -22.74 34.69
CA LEU A 561 -20.06 -21.91 35.78
C LEU A 561 -20.56 -22.83 36.90
N ASP A 562 -20.16 -22.53 38.14
CA ASP A 562 -20.48 -23.34 39.31
C ASP A 562 -21.44 -22.58 40.22
N LEU A 563 -22.69 -23.05 40.28
CA LEU A 563 -23.74 -22.45 41.09
C LEU A 563 -23.86 -23.09 42.48
N GLY A 564 -22.87 -23.88 42.94
CA GLY A 564 -22.92 -24.54 44.25
C GLY A 564 -22.78 -23.57 45.44
N SER A 565 -22.20 -22.39 45.24
CA SER A 565 -22.10 -21.29 46.21
C SER A 565 -21.73 -19.99 45.51
N GLU A 566 -22.02 -18.83 46.12
CA GLU A 566 -21.65 -17.52 45.58
C GLU A 566 -20.13 -17.42 45.31
N GLU A 567 -19.32 -17.94 46.22
CA GLU A 567 -17.86 -17.92 46.10
C GLU A 567 -17.36 -18.78 44.93
N ARG A 568 -18.00 -19.92 44.67
CA ARG A 568 -17.67 -20.79 43.53
C ARG A 568 -18.10 -20.17 42.20
N LEU A 569 -19.25 -19.47 42.18
CA LEU A 569 -19.70 -18.71 41.01
C LEU A 569 -18.73 -17.57 40.72
N LEU A 570 -18.29 -16.84 41.75
CA LEU A 570 -17.32 -15.75 41.65
C LEU A 570 -16.02 -16.24 41.01
N GLN A 571 -15.48 -17.35 41.49
CA GLN A 571 -14.28 -17.94 40.91
C GLN A 571 -14.47 -18.37 39.45
N SER A 572 -15.64 -18.92 39.09
CA SER A 572 -15.93 -19.25 37.68
C SER A 572 -16.08 -18.01 36.79
N VAL A 573 -16.64 -16.91 37.31
CA VAL A 573 -16.74 -15.64 36.57
C VAL A 573 -15.35 -15.00 36.39
N CYS A 574 -14.48 -15.01 37.40
CA CYS A 574 -13.09 -14.56 37.25
C CYS A 574 -12.37 -15.37 36.16
N ARG A 575 -12.49 -16.70 36.19
CA ARG A 575 -11.90 -17.58 35.16
C ARG A 575 -12.45 -17.27 33.77
N LEU A 576 -13.76 -17.05 33.62
CA LEU A 576 -14.37 -16.69 32.34
C LEU A 576 -13.69 -15.46 31.73
N PHE A 577 -13.56 -14.37 32.49
CA PHE A 577 -12.98 -13.13 32.01
C PHE A 577 -11.45 -13.19 31.86
N GLN A 578 -10.78 -14.06 32.61
CA GLN A 578 -9.36 -14.34 32.43
C GLN A 578 -9.08 -15.08 31.12
N THR A 579 -9.94 -16.02 30.73
CA THR A 579 -9.86 -16.69 29.42
C THR A 579 -10.06 -15.71 28.27
N LEU A 580 -10.84 -14.64 28.47
CA LEU A 580 -11.08 -13.61 27.45
C LEU A 580 -9.90 -12.67 27.24
N THR A 581 -9.03 -12.48 28.24
CA THR A 581 -7.95 -11.48 28.23
C THR A 581 -6.56 -12.07 27.98
N TYR A 582 -6.40 -13.41 28.03
CA TYR A 582 -5.20 -14.21 27.73
C TYR A 582 -3.87 -13.82 28.45
N SER A 583 -3.82 -12.72 29.20
CA SER A 583 -2.59 -12.15 29.77
C SER A 583 -2.78 -11.40 31.10
N THR A 584 -4.02 -11.05 31.48
CA THR A 584 -4.31 -10.29 32.71
C THR A 584 -4.96 -11.18 33.76
N ILE A 585 -4.46 -11.17 34.99
CA ILE A 585 -5.12 -11.83 36.12
C ILE A 585 -6.36 -11.01 36.50
N ILE A 586 -7.55 -11.64 36.48
CA ILE A 586 -8.79 -10.99 36.89
C ILE A 586 -9.10 -11.35 38.34
N GLU A 587 -8.81 -10.42 39.25
CA GLU A 587 -9.22 -10.54 40.66
C GLU A 587 -10.70 -10.16 40.84
N PRO A 588 -11.38 -10.61 41.91
CA PRO A 588 -12.81 -10.37 42.14
C PRO A 588 -13.29 -8.92 41.96
N ASP A 589 -12.46 -7.97 42.35
CA ASP A 589 -12.77 -6.54 42.35
C ASP A 589 -12.10 -5.76 41.20
N THR A 590 -11.41 -6.47 40.29
CA THR A 590 -10.80 -5.88 39.10
C THR A 590 -11.88 -5.33 38.18
N ASP A 591 -11.72 -4.07 37.76
CA ASP A 591 -12.57 -3.46 36.74
C ASP A 591 -12.23 -4.06 35.36
N PHE A 592 -13.24 -4.64 34.71
CA PHE A 592 -13.05 -5.38 33.46
C PHE A 592 -12.42 -4.52 32.36
N PHE A 593 -12.88 -3.28 32.21
CA PHE A 593 -12.41 -2.37 31.16
C PHE A 593 -10.99 -1.90 31.42
N SER A 594 -10.67 -1.65 32.69
CA SER A 594 -9.30 -1.32 33.12
C SER A 594 -8.33 -2.49 32.93
N ALA A 595 -8.83 -3.73 32.94
CA ALA A 595 -8.07 -4.95 32.66
C ALA A 595 -7.91 -5.25 31.16
N GLY A 596 -8.37 -4.35 30.28
CA GLY A 596 -8.25 -4.47 28.83
C GLY A 596 -9.38 -5.26 28.18
N ILE A 597 -10.52 -5.45 28.85
CA ILE A 597 -11.71 -6.07 28.26
C ILE A 597 -12.45 -5.06 27.40
N ASP A 598 -12.51 -5.31 26.10
CA ASP A 598 -13.19 -4.49 25.11
C ASP A 598 -14.65 -4.93 24.85
N SER A 599 -15.35 -4.17 24.01
CA SER A 599 -16.77 -4.40 23.70
C SER A 599 -17.03 -5.76 23.04
N ASP A 600 -16.10 -6.28 22.23
CA ASP A 600 -16.24 -7.59 21.59
C ASP A 600 -16.10 -8.71 22.62
N GLN A 601 -15.13 -8.57 23.54
CA GLN A 601 -14.97 -9.49 24.67
C GLN A 601 -16.18 -9.44 25.61
N VAL A 602 -16.82 -8.29 25.83
CA VAL A 602 -18.08 -8.17 26.60
C VAL A 602 -19.24 -8.89 25.92
N VAL A 603 -19.45 -8.68 24.61
CA VAL A 603 -20.52 -9.35 23.85
C VAL A 603 -20.37 -10.87 23.94
N ASN A 604 -19.15 -11.35 23.83
CA ASN A 604 -18.85 -12.75 23.94
C ASN A 604 -18.98 -13.30 25.37
N ALA A 605 -18.58 -12.54 26.41
CA ALA A 605 -18.83 -12.89 27.79
C ALA A 605 -20.34 -13.09 28.04
N CYS A 606 -21.20 -12.20 27.52
CA CYS A 606 -22.65 -12.38 27.59
C CYS A 606 -23.12 -13.67 26.90
N ARG A 607 -22.57 -14.00 25.73
CA ARG A 607 -22.90 -15.22 24.99
C ARG A 607 -22.55 -16.47 25.79
N LEU A 608 -21.37 -16.50 26.40
CA LEU A 608 -20.88 -17.62 27.22
C LEU A 608 -21.70 -17.78 28.50
N LEU A 609 -21.92 -16.69 29.24
CA LEU A 609 -22.76 -16.69 30.44
C LEU A 609 -24.18 -17.22 30.13
N ARG A 610 -24.80 -16.76 29.04
CA ARG A 610 -26.13 -17.24 28.63
C ARG A 610 -26.14 -18.71 28.24
N SER A 611 -25.07 -19.19 27.59
CA SER A 611 -24.96 -20.59 27.17
C SER A 611 -24.89 -21.51 28.38
N GLU A 612 -23.99 -21.21 29.32
CA GLU A 612 -23.75 -22.02 30.52
C GLU A 612 -24.90 -21.98 31.52
N LEU A 613 -25.53 -20.82 31.71
CA LEU A 613 -26.60 -20.66 32.68
C LEU A 613 -27.93 -21.24 32.18
N ARG A 614 -28.08 -21.48 30.87
CA ARG A 614 -29.32 -21.99 30.24
C ARG A 614 -29.79 -23.30 30.86
N ASP A 615 -28.85 -24.23 31.07
CA ASP A 615 -29.17 -25.56 31.58
C ASP A 615 -28.92 -25.68 33.09
N LYS A 616 -28.26 -24.69 33.71
CA LYS A 616 -27.87 -24.70 35.13
C LYS A 616 -28.82 -23.92 36.06
N SER A 617 -29.62 -22.98 35.55
CA SER A 617 -30.63 -22.30 36.35
C SER A 617 -31.82 -21.78 35.55
N LYS A 618 -33.04 -22.18 35.94
CA LYS A 618 -34.29 -21.64 35.39
C LYS A 618 -34.72 -20.29 35.98
N ARG A 619 -34.02 -19.81 37.01
CA ARG A 619 -34.37 -18.58 37.75
C ARG A 619 -33.60 -17.35 37.27
N ILE A 620 -32.45 -17.56 36.62
CA ILE A 620 -31.69 -16.47 36.01
C ILE A 620 -32.37 -16.06 34.71
N ASN A 621 -32.67 -14.77 34.56
CA ASN A 621 -33.22 -14.24 33.31
C ASN A 621 -32.09 -14.08 32.29
N LEU A 622 -31.94 -15.04 31.39
CA LEU A 622 -30.91 -15.02 30.35
C LEU A 622 -31.00 -13.79 29.42
N GLN A 623 -32.20 -13.21 29.25
CA GLN A 623 -32.39 -11.99 28.46
C GLN A 623 -31.82 -10.74 29.16
N SER A 624 -31.69 -10.77 30.48
CA SER A 624 -31.09 -9.66 31.25
C SER A 624 -29.57 -9.59 31.13
N ILE A 625 -28.91 -10.72 30.82
CA ILE A 625 -27.46 -10.82 30.64
C ILE A 625 -27.09 -10.16 29.32
N THR A 626 -26.92 -8.85 29.30
CA THR A 626 -26.61 -8.04 28.09
C THR A 626 -25.31 -7.26 28.32
N PRO A 627 -24.66 -6.72 27.28
CA PRO A 627 -23.48 -5.87 27.48
C PRO A 627 -23.74 -4.77 28.53
N LYS A 628 -24.95 -4.20 28.52
CA LYS A 628 -25.43 -3.23 29.51
C LYS A 628 -25.28 -3.70 30.96
N ILE A 629 -25.50 -4.98 31.27
CA ILE A 629 -25.36 -5.50 32.65
C ILE A 629 -23.90 -5.58 33.09
N ILE A 630 -22.99 -5.95 32.18
CA ILE A 630 -21.55 -6.03 32.44
C ILE A 630 -20.97 -4.61 32.59
N HIS A 631 -21.40 -3.67 31.76
CA HIS A 631 -21.06 -2.24 31.93
C HIS A 631 -21.59 -1.67 33.26
N ALA A 632 -22.78 -2.06 33.70
CA ALA A 632 -23.35 -1.63 34.98
C ALA A 632 -22.69 -2.30 36.20
N LYS A 633 -22.13 -3.51 36.02
CA LYS A 633 -21.49 -4.32 37.05
C LYS A 633 -20.06 -4.70 36.61
N PRO A 634 -19.13 -3.73 36.53
CA PRO A 634 -17.88 -3.88 35.78
C PRO A 634 -16.80 -4.70 36.53
N SER A 635 -17.18 -5.58 37.46
CA SER A 635 -16.25 -6.48 38.15
C SER A 635 -16.87 -7.85 38.39
N ALA A 636 -16.03 -8.88 38.55
CA ALA A 636 -16.48 -10.25 38.76
C ALA A 636 -17.37 -10.39 40.00
N ARG A 637 -17.03 -9.70 41.10
CA ARG A 637 -17.84 -9.68 42.33
C ARG A 637 -19.22 -9.08 42.11
N ARG A 638 -19.31 -7.93 41.44
CA ARG A 638 -20.58 -7.23 41.20
C ARG A 638 -21.49 -7.99 40.25
N LEU A 639 -20.91 -8.58 39.20
CA LEU A 639 -21.65 -9.41 38.26
C LEU A 639 -22.11 -10.72 38.91
N THR A 640 -21.27 -11.32 39.75
CA THR A 640 -21.62 -12.54 40.50
C THR A 640 -22.76 -12.29 41.48
N ALA A 641 -22.72 -11.20 42.25
CA ALA A 641 -23.78 -10.88 43.20
C ALA A 641 -25.16 -10.74 42.50
N GLU A 642 -25.19 -10.16 41.30
CA GLU A 642 -26.39 -10.04 40.49
C GLU A 642 -26.92 -11.41 40.02
N LEU A 643 -26.03 -12.22 39.43
CA LEU A 643 -26.39 -13.56 38.94
C LEU A 643 -26.79 -14.51 40.09
N TRP A 644 -26.09 -14.43 41.22
CA TRP A 644 -26.37 -15.20 42.43
C TRP A 644 -27.70 -14.79 43.05
N GLY A 645 -27.97 -13.49 43.15
CA GLY A 645 -29.24 -12.95 43.63
C GLY A 645 -30.45 -13.45 42.82
N GLN A 646 -30.32 -13.48 41.48
CA GLN A 646 -31.34 -14.06 40.61
C GLN A 646 -31.45 -15.58 40.80
N HIS A 647 -30.34 -16.29 40.99
CA HIS A 647 -30.31 -17.74 41.21
C HIS A 647 -31.03 -18.18 42.49
N ILE A 648 -30.79 -17.50 43.61
CA ILE A 648 -31.42 -17.80 44.91
C ILE A 648 -32.83 -17.21 45.05
N GLY A 649 -33.26 -16.37 44.10
CA GLY A 649 -34.59 -15.76 44.09
C GLY A 649 -34.75 -14.55 45.03
N SER A 650 -33.66 -13.89 45.39
CA SER A 650 -33.66 -12.71 46.30
C SER A 650 -33.81 -11.37 45.59
N VAL A 651 -33.83 -11.35 44.27
CA VAL A 651 -33.96 -10.12 43.48
C VAL A 651 -35.40 -9.98 42.99
N ASN A 652 -36.16 -9.06 43.59
CA ASN A 652 -37.36 -8.55 42.93
C ASN A 652 -36.92 -7.95 41.58
N PRO A 653 -37.52 -8.33 40.44
CA PRO A 653 -37.12 -7.81 39.15
C PRO A 653 -37.45 -6.32 39.10
N VAL A 654 -36.49 -5.48 39.48
CA VAL A 654 -36.57 -4.06 39.20
C VAL A 654 -36.30 -3.95 37.71
N THR A 655 -37.30 -3.47 36.98
CA THR A 655 -37.14 -3.21 35.55
C THR A 655 -35.98 -2.23 35.38
N THR A 656 -35.11 -2.50 34.41
CA THR A 656 -33.97 -1.63 34.05
C THR A 656 -34.43 -0.20 33.73
N ASP A 657 -35.68 -0.03 33.31
CA ASP A 657 -36.32 1.27 33.12
C ASP A 657 -36.62 2.00 34.44
N ALA A 658 -37.01 1.30 35.51
CA ALA A 658 -37.25 1.92 36.81
C ALA A 658 -35.96 2.36 37.52
N GLU A 659 -34.85 1.66 37.29
CA GLU A 659 -33.52 2.10 37.75
C GLU A 659 -32.99 3.27 36.93
N ALA A 660 -33.09 3.21 35.60
CA ALA A 660 -32.73 4.32 34.74
C ALA A 660 -33.54 5.58 35.08
N SER A 661 -34.85 5.43 35.30
CA SER A 661 -35.74 6.54 35.66
C SER A 661 -35.40 7.15 37.02
N ARG A 662 -35.05 6.31 38.03
CA ARG A 662 -34.55 6.81 39.32
C ARG A 662 -33.20 7.51 39.21
N ALA A 663 -32.28 6.98 38.43
CA ALA A 663 -30.96 7.60 38.23
C ALA A 663 -31.07 8.94 37.48
N MET A 664 -31.92 9.03 36.45
CA MET A 664 -32.24 10.27 35.75
C MET A 664 -32.88 11.31 36.69
N SER A 665 -33.89 10.90 37.45
CA SER A 665 -34.56 11.77 38.43
C SER A 665 -33.59 12.27 39.51
N GLY A 666 -32.65 11.42 39.94
CA GLY A 666 -31.62 11.77 40.91
C GLY A 666 -30.64 12.83 40.38
N LEU A 667 -30.20 12.71 39.13
CA LEU A 667 -29.33 13.71 38.50
C LEU A 667 -30.06 15.04 38.30
N VAL A 668 -31.32 15.02 37.85
CA VAL A 668 -32.14 16.23 37.73
C VAL A 668 -32.24 16.91 39.09
N ALA A 669 -32.71 16.21 40.13
CA ALA A 669 -32.84 16.79 41.46
C ALA A 669 -31.51 17.37 41.98
N LYS A 670 -30.40 16.64 41.83
CA LYS A 670 -29.06 17.07 42.27
C LYS A 670 -28.61 18.37 41.61
N TYR A 671 -28.83 18.54 40.30
CA TYR A 671 -28.31 19.69 39.55
C TYR A 671 -29.35 20.80 39.34
N THR A 672 -30.62 20.57 39.69
CA THR A 672 -31.65 21.62 39.69
C THR A 672 -31.93 22.21 41.08
N GLN A 673 -31.46 21.58 42.17
CA GLN A 673 -31.75 22.06 43.54
C GLN A 673 -31.26 23.49 43.81
N ASP A 674 -30.16 23.89 43.17
CA ASP A 674 -29.49 25.18 43.38
C ASP A 674 -29.80 26.18 42.24
N LEU A 675 -30.73 25.83 41.34
CA LEU A 675 -31.16 26.75 40.28
C LEU A 675 -32.03 27.86 40.86
N PRO A 676 -31.82 29.13 40.48
CA PRO A 676 -32.62 30.24 40.98
C PRO A 676 -34.09 30.12 40.55
N GLU A 677 -35.03 30.23 41.50
CA GLU A 677 -36.49 30.13 41.28
C GLU A 677 -37.08 31.24 40.39
N ALA A 678 -36.33 32.32 40.17
CA ALA A 678 -36.68 33.42 39.28
C ALA A 678 -35.40 34.01 38.65
N PRO A 679 -35.44 34.55 37.42
CA PRO A 679 -34.27 35.18 36.82
C PRO A 679 -33.83 36.35 37.71
N LEU A 680 -32.65 36.21 38.34
CA LEU A 680 -32.03 37.19 39.24
C LEU A 680 -31.78 38.56 38.59
N ILE A 681 -31.95 38.67 37.27
CA ILE A 681 -31.68 39.86 36.48
C ILE A 681 -32.76 39.95 35.39
N LYS A 682 -33.50 41.07 35.32
CA LYS A 682 -34.28 41.46 34.13
C LYS A 682 -33.30 41.73 32.99
N LYS A 683 -32.75 40.69 32.37
CA LYS A 683 -31.88 40.84 31.20
C LYS A 683 -32.69 41.47 30.06
N PRO A 684 -32.11 42.42 29.31
CA PRO A 684 -32.73 42.91 28.08
C PRO A 684 -33.03 41.74 27.14
N ALA A 685 -34.02 41.90 26.27
CA ALA A 685 -34.21 40.95 25.18
C ALA A 685 -32.92 40.86 24.37
N ALA A 686 -32.49 39.65 24.04
CA ALA A 686 -31.29 39.43 23.27
C ALA A 686 -31.37 40.15 21.92
N ARG A 687 -30.25 40.71 21.48
CA ARG A 687 -30.19 41.52 20.27
C ARG A 687 -30.51 40.67 19.04
N THR A 688 -31.06 41.29 18.01
CA THR A 688 -31.28 40.67 16.70
C THR A 688 -30.16 40.98 15.70
N SER A 689 -29.25 41.90 16.05
CA SER A 689 -28.06 42.25 15.29
C SER A 689 -26.93 42.64 16.24
N GLN A 690 -25.68 42.58 15.78
CA GLN A 690 -24.49 42.82 16.62
C GLN A 690 -24.44 41.91 17.86
N GLN A 691 -24.75 40.63 17.66
CA GLN A 691 -24.82 39.62 18.71
C GLN A 691 -23.44 39.17 19.15
N THR A 692 -23.29 38.87 20.44
CA THR A 692 -22.18 38.08 20.99
C THR A 692 -22.66 36.67 21.27
N VAL A 693 -22.09 35.67 20.60
CA VAL A 693 -22.47 34.26 20.73
C VAL A 693 -21.39 33.49 21.48
N VAL A 694 -21.76 32.82 22.56
CA VAL A 694 -20.89 31.88 23.26
C VAL A 694 -21.09 30.50 22.65
N LEU A 695 -20.01 29.87 22.18
CA LEU A 695 -20.03 28.53 21.59
C LEU A 695 -19.15 27.57 22.40
N THR A 696 -19.74 26.50 22.94
CA THR A 696 -18.97 25.38 23.50
C THR A 696 -18.78 24.29 22.45
N GLY A 697 -17.66 23.57 22.50
CA GLY A 697 -17.42 22.46 21.58
C GLY A 697 -17.11 22.84 20.12
N SER A 698 -16.61 24.07 19.87
CA SER A 698 -16.26 24.57 18.52
C SER A 698 -15.32 23.64 17.74
N THR A 699 -14.40 22.96 18.44
CA THR A 699 -13.46 22.00 17.83
C THR A 699 -14.05 20.59 17.61
N GLY A 700 -15.35 20.41 17.84
CA GLY A 700 -16.07 19.15 17.63
C GLY A 700 -16.50 18.92 16.17
N ARG A 701 -17.12 17.78 15.88
CA ARG A 701 -17.63 17.48 14.52
C ARG A 701 -18.68 18.50 14.09
N LEU A 702 -19.76 18.66 14.86
CA LEU A 702 -20.82 19.64 14.58
C LEU A 702 -20.36 21.09 14.88
N GLY A 703 -19.59 21.27 15.96
CA GLY A 703 -19.17 22.59 16.42
C GLY A 703 -18.38 23.41 15.40
N ALA A 704 -17.56 22.77 14.57
CA ALA A 704 -16.78 23.48 13.55
C ALA A 704 -17.68 24.09 12.47
N TYR A 705 -18.72 23.37 12.04
CA TYR A 705 -19.71 23.89 11.08
C TYR A 705 -20.60 24.96 11.71
N LEU A 706 -20.96 24.82 13.00
CA LEU A 706 -21.68 25.87 13.73
C LEU A 706 -20.85 27.14 13.82
N LEU A 707 -19.55 27.03 14.11
CA LEU A 707 -18.65 28.18 14.13
C LEU A 707 -18.58 28.85 12.75
N ASP A 708 -18.38 28.08 11.68
CA ASP A 708 -18.38 28.63 10.33
C ASP A 708 -19.69 29.38 10.05
N MET A 709 -20.86 28.77 10.27
CA MET A 709 -22.15 29.44 10.09
C MET A 709 -22.27 30.74 10.90
N LEU A 710 -21.84 30.75 12.16
CA LEU A 710 -21.86 31.96 13.01
C LEU A 710 -20.92 33.06 12.47
N VAL A 711 -19.76 32.70 11.94
CA VAL A 711 -18.83 33.66 11.32
C VAL A 711 -19.41 34.25 10.02
N ALA A 712 -20.32 33.53 9.34
CA ALA A 712 -21.01 34.05 8.14
C ALA A 712 -22.20 34.95 8.45
N ASP A 713 -22.72 34.89 9.67
CA ASP A 713 -23.96 35.55 10.00
C ASP A 713 -23.72 37.05 10.24
N PRO A 714 -24.27 37.95 9.40
CA PRO A 714 -24.09 39.40 9.57
C PRO A 714 -24.75 39.92 10.87
N ALA A 715 -25.62 39.15 11.51
CA ALA A 715 -26.18 39.49 12.81
C ALA A 715 -25.19 39.26 13.96
N VAL A 716 -24.12 38.48 13.77
CA VAL A 716 -23.13 38.12 14.80
C VAL A 716 -21.91 39.03 14.68
N ALA A 717 -21.64 39.81 15.73
CA ALA A 717 -20.47 40.68 15.79
C ALA A 717 -19.26 40.01 16.47
N LYS A 718 -19.52 39.12 17.42
CA LYS A 718 -18.46 38.49 18.23
C LYS A 718 -18.83 37.06 18.60
N ILE A 719 -17.84 36.16 18.56
CA ILE A 719 -18.01 34.77 18.98
C ILE A 719 -16.99 34.45 20.07
N LEU A 720 -17.45 33.90 21.19
CA LEU A 720 -16.63 33.45 22.31
C LEU A 720 -16.63 31.92 22.34
N CYS A 721 -15.57 31.30 21.84
CA CYS A 721 -15.38 29.86 21.89
C CYS A 721 -14.80 29.44 23.24
N LEU A 722 -15.56 28.64 24.01
CA LEU A 722 -15.10 28.08 25.27
C LEU A 722 -14.51 26.69 25.02
N ASN A 723 -13.19 26.57 25.15
CA ASN A 723 -12.43 25.35 24.83
C ASN A 723 -11.68 24.81 26.05
N ARG A 724 -11.62 23.49 26.18
CA ARG A 724 -10.84 22.83 27.23
C ARG A 724 -9.33 22.96 27.01
N SER A 725 -8.87 23.15 25.78
CA SER A 725 -7.45 23.29 25.47
C SER A 725 -7.05 24.77 25.42
N ARG A 726 -5.80 25.06 25.79
CA ARG A 726 -5.24 26.43 25.72
C ARG A 726 -4.92 26.86 24.29
N ASP A 727 -4.83 25.92 23.35
CA ASP A 727 -4.48 26.12 21.95
C ASP A 727 -5.71 26.19 21.00
N GLY A 728 -6.89 26.54 21.54
CA GLY A 728 -8.18 26.49 20.83
C GLY A 728 -8.16 27.10 19.43
N ARG A 729 -7.54 28.27 19.27
CA ARG A 729 -7.42 28.96 17.96
C ARG A 729 -6.62 28.14 16.94
N ALA A 730 -5.41 27.70 17.31
CA ALA A 730 -4.54 26.96 16.41
C ALA A 730 -5.15 25.61 16.03
N ARG A 731 -5.81 24.95 16.98
CA ARG A 731 -6.56 23.71 16.74
C ARG A 731 -7.74 23.93 15.80
N GLN A 732 -8.51 25.00 15.99
CA GLN A 732 -9.63 25.34 15.13
C GLN A 732 -9.19 25.64 13.69
N GLN A 733 -8.13 26.45 13.51
CA GLN A 733 -7.62 26.76 12.17
C GLN A 733 -7.16 25.52 11.39
N ARG A 734 -6.49 24.56 12.05
CA ARG A 734 -6.12 23.28 11.44
C ARG A 734 -7.35 22.45 11.06
N LEU A 735 -8.36 22.45 11.92
CA LEU A 735 -9.61 21.71 11.72
C LEU A 735 -10.45 22.29 10.57
N ASP A 736 -10.54 23.62 10.50
CA ASP A 736 -11.31 24.31 9.46
C ASP A 736 -10.63 24.13 8.10
N ALA A 737 -9.30 24.26 8.05
CA ALA A 737 -8.52 24.01 6.84
C ALA A 737 -8.69 22.57 6.32
N SER A 738 -8.67 21.57 7.20
CA SER A 738 -8.85 20.16 6.77
C SER A 738 -10.28 19.83 6.32
N ARG A 739 -11.25 20.69 6.63
CA ARG A 739 -12.67 20.52 6.27
C ARG A 739 -13.16 21.46 5.18
N GLY A 740 -12.27 22.29 4.61
CA GLY A 740 -12.65 23.30 3.61
C GLY A 740 -13.54 24.42 4.16
N LEU A 741 -13.47 24.68 5.47
CA LEU A 741 -14.18 25.78 6.14
C LEU A 741 -13.33 27.05 6.18
N ARG A 742 -13.94 28.18 6.52
CA ARG A 742 -13.21 29.46 6.60
C ARG A 742 -12.17 29.43 7.72
N THR A 743 -10.95 29.84 7.39
CA THR A 743 -9.82 29.94 8.32
C THR A 743 -9.59 31.36 8.84
N ASP A 744 -10.24 32.35 8.23
CA ASP A 744 -10.34 33.69 8.76
C ASP A 744 -11.32 33.70 9.94
N LEU A 745 -10.75 33.75 11.14
CA LEU A 745 -11.47 33.74 12.41
C LEU A 745 -11.45 35.14 13.04
N THR A 746 -11.56 36.18 12.21
CA THR A 746 -11.76 37.56 12.65
C THR A 746 -13.09 37.67 13.40
N GLY A 747 -13.08 38.27 14.59
CA GLY A 747 -14.27 38.37 15.46
C GLY A 747 -14.53 37.13 16.34
N VAL A 748 -13.66 36.12 16.32
CA VAL A 748 -13.74 34.93 17.19
C VAL A 748 -12.65 34.98 18.25
N ASP A 749 -13.02 34.89 19.53
CA ASP A 749 -12.10 34.73 20.66
C ASP A 749 -12.15 33.30 21.20
N PHE A 750 -10.99 32.74 21.56
CA PHE A 750 -10.87 31.40 22.13
C PHE A 750 -10.46 31.52 23.59
N LEU A 751 -11.34 31.10 24.49
CA LEU A 751 -11.14 31.17 25.94
C LEU A 751 -10.95 29.76 26.48
N HIS A 752 -9.90 29.58 27.29
CA HIS A 752 -9.68 28.34 28.01
C HIS A 752 -10.67 28.24 29.17
N ALA A 753 -11.61 27.31 29.08
CA ALA A 753 -12.72 27.19 30.03
C ALA A 753 -12.86 25.75 30.55
N ASP A 754 -13.26 25.66 31.82
CA ASP A 754 -13.72 24.44 32.48
C ASP A 754 -15.14 24.67 32.98
N LEU A 755 -16.10 24.14 32.22
CA LEU A 755 -17.53 24.30 32.50
C LEU A 755 -17.97 23.68 33.83
N ALA A 756 -17.16 22.78 34.43
CA ALA A 756 -17.47 22.20 35.73
C ALA A 756 -17.19 23.15 36.92
N ARG A 757 -16.57 24.31 36.66
CA ARG A 757 -16.26 25.35 37.66
C ARG A 757 -17.32 26.45 37.67
N PRO A 758 -17.65 27.03 38.83
CA PRO A 758 -18.66 28.10 38.94
C PRO A 758 -18.39 29.34 38.07
N ASP A 759 -17.11 29.64 37.82
CA ASP A 759 -16.64 30.77 37.01
C ASP A 759 -16.24 30.36 35.58
N LEU A 760 -16.62 29.14 35.16
CA LEU A 760 -16.19 28.51 33.91
C LEU A 760 -14.66 28.38 33.77
N GLY A 761 -13.90 28.54 34.86
CA GLY A 761 -12.43 28.59 34.82
C GLY A 761 -11.85 29.86 34.19
N LEU A 762 -12.67 30.89 33.95
CA LEU A 762 -12.27 32.14 33.29
C LEU A 762 -11.75 33.22 34.26
N GLY A 763 -11.90 32.99 35.57
CA GLY A 763 -11.67 34.02 36.59
C GLY A 763 -12.78 35.07 36.63
N VAL A 764 -12.72 35.93 37.65
CA VAL A 764 -13.80 36.88 37.97
C VAL A 764 -14.08 37.86 36.81
N GLU A 765 -13.03 38.39 36.18
CA GLU A 765 -13.15 39.38 35.12
C GLU A 765 -13.72 38.77 33.82
N GLY A 766 -13.18 37.62 33.38
CA GLY A 766 -13.65 36.94 32.19
C GLY A 766 -15.08 36.43 32.32
N TYR A 767 -15.46 35.95 33.50
CA TYR A 767 -16.83 35.52 33.78
C TYR A 767 -17.81 36.71 33.80
N ALA A 768 -17.44 37.83 34.43
CA ALA A 768 -18.25 39.05 34.45
C ALA A 768 -18.48 39.61 33.04
N GLN A 769 -17.46 39.54 32.17
CA GLN A 769 -17.59 39.95 30.77
C GLN A 769 -18.59 39.10 30.00
N ILE A 770 -18.53 37.77 30.12
CA ILE A 770 -19.51 36.88 29.47
C ILE A 770 -20.93 37.15 29.99
N LEU A 771 -21.10 37.38 31.29
CA LEU A 771 -22.40 37.68 31.88
C LEU A 771 -23.03 38.97 31.33
N ALA A 772 -22.19 39.97 31.01
CA ALA A 772 -22.60 41.27 30.48
C ALA A 772 -22.86 41.25 28.96
N ASP A 773 -22.00 40.56 28.20
CA ASP A 773 -21.94 40.71 26.74
C ASP A 773 -22.69 39.60 25.97
N ALA A 774 -22.85 38.40 26.53
CA ALA A 774 -23.39 37.25 25.80
C ALA A 774 -24.90 37.37 25.52
N ASP A 775 -25.27 37.37 24.23
CA ASP A 775 -26.67 37.36 23.76
C ASP A 775 -27.25 35.95 23.63
N ARG A 776 -26.40 35.00 23.21
CA ARG A 776 -26.77 33.61 22.90
C ARG A 776 -25.70 32.66 23.40
N VAL A 777 -26.14 31.50 23.87
CA VAL A 777 -25.26 30.38 24.22
C VAL A 777 -25.64 29.19 23.36
N VAL A 778 -24.70 28.70 22.58
CA VAL A 778 -24.81 27.46 21.79
C VAL A 778 -23.93 26.42 22.46
N HIS A 779 -24.57 25.43 23.09
CA HIS A 779 -23.85 24.33 23.73
C HIS A 779 -23.74 23.14 22.79
N ALA A 780 -22.57 22.92 22.19
CA ALA A 780 -22.31 21.80 21.27
C ALA A 780 -21.26 20.81 21.81
N GLN A 781 -21.10 20.74 23.14
CA GLN A 781 -20.10 19.93 23.83
C GLN A 781 -20.69 18.66 24.47
N TRP A 782 -21.47 17.89 23.70
CA TRP A 782 -22.08 16.63 24.15
C TRP A 782 -21.42 15.41 23.48
N PRO A 783 -21.01 14.36 24.24
CA PRO A 783 -20.52 13.12 23.66
C PRO A 783 -21.69 12.31 23.07
N ALA A 784 -21.64 12.02 21.78
CA ALA A 784 -22.65 11.22 21.08
C ALA A 784 -22.27 9.72 21.11
N ASP A 785 -22.27 9.11 22.30
CA ASP A 785 -22.01 7.69 22.47
C ASP A 785 -23.16 7.00 23.23
N SER A 786 -24.00 6.27 22.50
CA SER A 786 -25.16 5.56 23.06
C SER A 786 -24.80 4.36 23.94
N ASN A 787 -23.52 3.96 23.98
CA ASN A 787 -23.06 2.81 24.76
C ASN A 787 -22.64 3.19 26.18
N LEU A 788 -22.46 4.49 26.47
CA LEU A 788 -22.07 4.95 27.79
C LEU A 788 -23.23 4.86 28.79
N ALA A 789 -22.93 4.45 30.02
CA ALA A 789 -23.89 4.50 31.12
C ALA A 789 -24.17 5.96 31.52
N LEU A 790 -25.38 6.23 32.05
CA LEU A 790 -25.80 7.58 32.48
C LEU A 790 -24.79 8.27 33.42
N ALA A 791 -24.14 7.49 34.31
CA ALA A 791 -23.12 8.01 35.22
C ALA A 791 -21.90 8.62 34.48
N ALA A 792 -21.54 8.10 33.31
CA ALA A 792 -20.45 8.65 32.50
C ALA A 792 -20.79 10.03 31.90
N PHE A 793 -22.08 10.35 31.79
CA PHE A 793 -22.56 11.66 31.34
C PHE A 793 -22.65 12.68 32.48
N GLU A 794 -22.49 12.30 33.75
CA GLU A 794 -22.63 13.22 34.87
C GLU A 794 -21.73 14.48 34.76
N PRO A 795 -20.45 14.40 34.35
CA PRO A 795 -19.63 15.59 34.15
C PRO A 795 -20.20 16.57 33.10
N HIS A 796 -20.96 16.05 32.13
CA HIS A 796 -21.62 16.83 31.07
C HIS A 796 -22.98 17.40 31.51
N VAL A 797 -23.65 16.74 32.45
CA VAL A 797 -24.88 17.24 33.07
C VAL A 797 -24.57 18.33 34.11
N ARG A 798 -23.42 18.23 34.78
CA ARG A 798 -22.91 19.23 35.73
C ARG A 798 -22.47 20.53 35.04
N ALA A 799 -21.89 20.40 33.84
CA ALA A 799 -21.38 21.49 33.00
C ALA A 799 -22.52 22.22 32.29
#